data_AF-A0A6C0LWE0-F1
#
_entry.id   AF-A0A6C0LWE0-F1
#
_cell.length_a   1.000
_cell.length_b   1.000
_cell.length_c   1.000
_cell.angle_alpha   90.00
_cell.angle_beta   90.00
_cell.angle_gamma   90.00
#
_symmetry.space_group_name_H-M   'P 1'
#
loop_
_entity.id
_entity.type
_entity.pdbx_description
1 polymer ?
#
loop_
_entity_poly.entity_id
_entity_poly.type
_entity_poly.pdbx_seq_one_letter_code
_entity_poly.pdbx_strand_id
1 'polypeptide(L)'
;MSLFFTTPIIYMPFNGFALYKINKDNKPKVMVNKEHVSRKPFNPGKIMHIKENIKTNNKLHAKNSIRKQSNSLFLRLYMTPNKDIELLKDLPNHNELLNFIYDHIIKTFVIDYRLVTLLYSDTDNQLRIQINYIDVNVKRIFINTCTSVFNNLDFALSLTKKFETFKKSFLLSTITITDDENNVFTQSLNNIQFKYYVDQPTSTIYDYIIIGGGPGGILASYKLATQYPNKQILLLEGSEMEHSEYTTKGYDNSSKWRDAQMDEKYREQITTSDNVTISQGKGLGGGTLHFDLRYIDSTDIINSDFADWENYFNELHELINPYEHSYVNINSTDAYNQLYKKMSRSSLLKTYNNKIYVSKDDYSKRISLGDIIVNLKNITIRYNTPISKLVISNNKVSGCLDTNGISYNGKTFIMSSGSIHTPIILQKSGIECGNNVYDHAGIRLQFKKVVSIGNSEEEDIYENDLGFNNNKIISHIQTMEHANKWQTFYSTIPGKNDTLYVTIAQCMNIPSSGHVKLIDDKINIVMDHFGNDKQKLLTINYIKDAFIKNSTLLEEIGYKYIGQQISTKLIENNIESLNHIHGTCQIGKVVDADHKVFGIDNLYIGDSSILNHPWGGPTSTPSAVAGMVTASKIIEAEKKLEIPTHILVCSNLNSLDENVKNVVVDAIRRWSEVIVSVPSGKPITFSFYVEELPKNTLGSTSVNQYINIQTNEVKEYNMENIVNDMMHKNLGEIVPYSGEIILSSDMWKTYAYSGQTYSRTKNYYTLLHEIGHILGIGSMWRLNGAMLYDELSQSFFYGGSNGNREYKNLFTNIDVLYMPIEDDGGPGTSNVHPEKGEHGHVSKNNRYYNGILHPGIENEIMTGWLDNNTGNTILPLSRITIGVIHDMGYDVDYTKADIFYID
;
A
#
# COMPACT_ATOMS: atom_id res chain seq x y z
N MET A 1 43.38 -40.53 24.61
CA MET A 1 44.67 -39.90 24.94
C MET A 1 44.54 -38.41 24.60
N SER A 2 44.67 -37.55 25.62
CA SER A 2 44.67 -36.06 25.67
C SER A 2 43.58 -35.22 24.97
N LEU A 3 42.71 -34.63 25.80
CA LEU A 3 41.89 -33.43 25.55
C LEU A 3 42.75 -32.15 25.40
N PHE A 4 42.22 -31.11 24.72
CA PHE A 4 41.92 -29.79 25.31
C PHE A 4 41.00 -28.95 24.38
N PHE A 5 40.04 -28.26 25.02
CA PHE A 5 39.00 -27.39 24.45
C PHE A 5 39.51 -25.99 24.03
N THR A 6 38.70 -25.34 23.16
CA THR A 6 38.25 -23.92 23.13
C THR A 6 38.50 -23.13 21.83
N THR A 7 37.39 -22.80 21.17
CA THR A 7 37.12 -21.68 20.22
C THR A 7 37.35 -20.30 20.88
N PRO A 8 37.41 -19.13 20.18
CA PRO A 8 36.77 -18.80 18.90
C PRO A 8 37.52 -17.89 17.88
N ILE A 9 37.03 -17.94 16.63
CA ILE A 9 36.81 -16.87 15.64
C ILE A 9 37.62 -15.57 15.80
N ILE A 10 38.46 -15.26 14.79
CA ILE A 10 38.94 -13.91 14.48
C ILE A 10 38.58 -13.60 13.02
N TYR A 11 37.58 -12.74 12.82
CA TYR A 11 37.47 -11.88 11.65
C TYR A 11 38.36 -10.65 11.87
N MET A 12 39.25 -10.35 10.91
CA MET A 12 39.98 -9.09 10.84
C MET A 12 39.12 -7.98 10.21
N PRO A 13 38.99 -6.80 10.84
CA PRO A 13 38.67 -5.55 10.16
C PRO A 13 39.91 -4.67 10.00
N PHE A 14 39.99 -3.96 8.86
CA PHE A 14 41.06 -3.01 8.54
C PHE A 14 41.02 -1.76 9.44
N ASN A 15 42.23 -1.32 9.83
CA ASN A 15 42.55 -0.29 10.83
C ASN A 15 42.51 1.17 10.33
N GLY A 16 42.36 2.09 11.30
CA GLY A 16 42.64 3.53 11.18
C GLY A 16 42.68 4.31 12.53
N PHE A 17 43.64 3.95 13.40
CA PHE A 17 44.31 4.61 14.57
C PHE A 17 43.79 5.93 15.23
N ALA A 18 43.85 6.06 16.58
CA ALA A 18 45.09 6.26 17.36
C ALA A 18 45.20 5.59 18.77
N LEU A 19 46.46 5.48 19.24
CA LEU A 19 47.10 4.63 20.28
C LEU A 19 46.89 4.97 21.78
N TYR A 20 46.99 3.94 22.65
CA TYR A 20 47.60 4.01 24.00
C TYR A 20 48.38 2.70 24.36
N LYS A 21 49.44 2.82 25.16
CA LYS A 21 50.41 1.76 25.56
C LYS A 21 50.22 1.37 27.04
N ILE A 22 50.34 0.09 27.39
CA ILE A 22 50.28 -0.45 28.76
C ILE A 22 51.66 -1.02 29.17
N ASN A 23 52.02 -0.91 30.45
CA ASN A 23 53.15 -1.62 31.06
C ASN A 23 52.71 -2.47 32.28
N LYS A 24 53.64 -3.29 32.77
CA LYS A 24 53.52 -4.69 33.24
C LYS A 24 52.69 -5.09 34.47
N ASP A 25 52.00 -4.22 35.20
CA ASP A 25 51.40 -4.64 36.49
C ASP A 25 49.86 -4.70 36.55
N ASN A 26 49.19 -4.78 35.39
CA ASN A 26 47.80 -5.24 35.25
C ASN A 26 46.77 -4.73 36.30
N LYS A 27 46.83 -3.45 36.67
CA LYS A 27 45.77 -2.77 37.43
C LYS A 27 45.34 -1.48 36.73
N PRO A 28 44.04 -1.27 36.47
CA PRO A 28 43.55 0.01 36.00
C PRO A 28 43.52 0.98 37.18
N LYS A 29 44.40 1.98 37.18
CA LYS A 29 44.29 3.12 38.09
C LYS A 29 43.91 4.34 37.26
N VAL A 30 42.72 4.86 37.51
CA VAL A 30 42.32 6.20 37.06
C VAL A 30 43.26 7.19 37.72
N MET A 31 44.14 7.82 36.93
CA MET A 31 44.78 9.07 37.33
C MET A 31 44.17 10.18 36.49
N VAL A 32 43.28 10.93 37.14
CA VAL A 32 43.05 12.32 36.82
C VAL A 32 44.40 13.03 36.96
N ASN A 33 44.90 13.63 35.88
CA ASN A 33 45.72 14.81 36.05
C ASN A 33 45.13 15.96 35.25
N LYS A 34 44.78 16.98 36.02
CA LYS A 34 44.32 18.29 35.61
C LYS A 34 45.41 18.99 34.79
N GLU A 35 44.93 19.98 34.03
CA GLU A 35 45.70 21.12 33.55
C GLU A 35 46.66 20.83 32.39
N HIS A 36 46.15 21.02 31.17
CA HIS A 36 46.46 22.23 30.39
C HIS A 36 45.20 22.68 29.64
N VAL A 37 44.19 23.11 30.42
CA VAL A 37 43.37 24.22 29.93
C VAL A 37 44.30 25.42 29.99
N SER A 38 44.82 25.87 28.85
CA SER A 38 45.26 27.26 28.79
C SER A 38 44.01 28.12 28.98
N ARG A 39 43.69 28.42 30.24
CA ARG A 39 42.86 29.57 30.60
C ARG A 39 43.69 30.80 30.27
N LYS A 40 43.67 31.18 29.00
CA LYS A 40 43.71 32.59 28.64
C LYS A 40 42.27 32.98 28.30
N PRO A 41 41.58 33.79 29.11
CA PRO A 41 40.44 34.52 28.61
C PRO A 41 41.02 35.60 27.68
N PHE A 42 40.97 35.40 26.37
CA PHE A 42 41.27 36.43 25.37
C PHE A 42 40.93 35.85 23.98
N ASN A 43 40.24 36.52 23.05
CA ASN A 43 40.22 37.95 22.71
C ASN A 43 38.91 38.21 21.93
N PRO A 44 38.17 39.33 22.11
CA PRO A 44 36.96 39.65 21.36
C PRO A 44 37.14 39.76 19.83
N GLY A 45 38.37 39.71 19.31
CA GLY A 45 38.70 40.01 17.92
C GLY A 45 38.29 38.98 16.85
N LYS A 46 37.41 38.00 17.13
CA LYS A 46 36.95 36.99 16.15
C LYS A 46 35.43 36.82 16.03
N ILE A 47 34.67 37.42 16.95
CA ILE A 47 33.26 37.73 16.75
C ILE A 47 33.26 39.21 16.36
N MET A 48 33.21 39.51 15.06
CA MET A 48 33.29 40.90 14.62
C MET A 48 31.88 41.47 14.42
N HIS A 49 31.66 42.67 14.94
CA HIS A 49 30.42 43.41 14.82
C HIS A 49 30.37 44.16 13.48
N ILE A 50 29.34 43.94 12.67
CA ILE A 50 29.30 44.39 11.27
C ILE A 50 29.39 45.92 11.09
N LYS A 51 28.90 46.73 12.05
CA LYS A 51 29.00 48.21 11.97
C LYS A 51 30.44 48.76 12.00
N GLU A 52 31.43 48.01 12.49
CA GLU A 52 32.82 48.49 12.52
C GLU A 52 33.58 48.32 11.20
N ASN A 53 33.05 47.55 10.23
CA ASN A 53 33.75 47.26 8.96
C ASN A 53 33.19 47.96 7.71
N ILE A 54 31.99 48.56 7.74
CA ILE A 54 31.47 49.33 6.58
C ILE A 54 32.30 50.61 6.35
N LYS A 55 33.05 51.09 7.36
CA LYS A 55 33.97 52.23 7.23
C LYS A 55 35.38 51.89 6.75
N THR A 56 35.77 50.61 6.70
CA THR A 56 37.07 50.20 6.17
C THR A 56 36.87 49.09 5.16
N ASN A 57 36.88 49.45 3.89
CA ASN A 57 36.96 48.58 2.70
C ASN A 57 38.28 47.77 2.65
N ASN A 58 38.80 47.34 3.81
CA ASN A 58 39.97 46.53 3.93
C ASN A 58 39.52 45.07 3.89
N LYS A 59 39.83 44.42 2.76
CA LYS A 59 40.06 42.97 2.71
C LYS A 59 40.59 42.52 4.06
N LEU A 60 39.94 41.52 4.68
CA LEU A 60 40.44 40.79 5.85
C LEU A 60 41.83 40.20 5.50
N HIS A 61 42.89 41.02 5.55
CA HIS A 61 44.23 40.62 5.18
C HIS A 61 44.76 39.68 6.28
N ALA A 62 44.82 38.40 5.93
CA ALA A 62 45.27 37.34 6.80
C ALA A 62 46.76 37.50 7.20
N LYS A 63 47.02 37.56 8.51
CA LYS A 63 48.36 37.39 9.11
C LYS A 63 48.79 35.92 9.26
N ASN A 64 47.95 34.95 8.89
CA ASN A 64 48.27 33.52 8.97
C ASN A 64 48.54 32.93 7.58
N SER A 65 49.67 32.20 7.44
CA SER A 65 50.10 31.54 6.20
C SER A 65 49.05 30.57 5.63
N ILE A 66 48.29 29.89 6.51
CA ILE A 66 47.26 28.90 6.14
C ILE A 66 46.08 29.54 5.38
N ARG A 67 45.69 30.78 5.69
CA ARG A 67 44.54 31.45 5.06
C ARG A 67 44.84 32.03 3.67
N LYS A 68 46.12 32.11 3.27
CA LYS A 68 46.51 32.61 1.94
C LYS A 68 46.38 31.56 0.82
N GLN A 69 46.14 30.29 1.16
CA GLN A 69 46.01 29.16 0.22
C GLN A 69 44.66 28.42 0.35
N SER A 70 43.67 29.01 1.03
CA SER A 70 42.39 28.36 1.33
C SER A 70 41.22 28.98 0.56
N ASN A 71 40.27 28.14 0.12
CA ASN A 71 38.93 28.54 -0.31
C ASN A 71 38.05 28.87 0.90
N SER A 72 37.00 29.66 0.72
CA SER A 72 36.03 30.01 1.77
C SER A 72 34.65 29.46 1.47
N LEU A 73 33.96 29.01 2.51
CA LEU A 73 32.53 28.69 2.54
C LEU A 73 31.86 29.64 3.53
N PHE A 74 30.72 30.20 3.15
CA PHE A 74 29.95 31.12 3.97
C PHE A 74 28.63 30.51 4.38
N LEU A 75 28.30 30.60 5.66
CA LEU A 75 27.02 30.16 6.23
C LEU A 75 26.32 31.36 6.87
N ARG A 76 25.01 31.49 6.69
CA ARG A 76 24.21 32.55 7.31
C ARG A 76 23.07 31.94 8.10
N LEU A 77 23.05 32.19 9.40
CA LEU A 77 21.99 31.79 10.32
C LEU A 77 21.07 32.98 10.55
N TYR A 78 19.78 32.77 10.30
CA TYR A 78 18.74 33.76 10.51
C TYR A 78 18.09 33.54 11.87
N MET A 79 17.99 34.59 12.68
CA MET A 79 17.23 34.56 13.92
C MET A 79 16.08 35.54 13.83
N THR A 80 14.87 35.01 13.82
CA THR A 80 13.65 35.81 13.67
C THR A 80 13.11 36.18 15.05
N PRO A 81 12.91 37.46 15.35
CA PRO A 81 12.30 37.87 16.61
C PRO A 81 10.83 37.41 16.67
N ASN A 82 10.36 36.97 17.84
CA ASN A 82 8.98 36.49 18.03
C ASN A 82 8.25 37.10 19.25
N LYS A 83 8.90 37.98 20.02
CA LYS A 83 8.37 38.73 21.18
C LYS A 83 9.11 40.07 21.38
N ASP A 84 8.81 40.78 22.47
CA ASP A 84 9.25 42.13 22.94
C ASP A 84 10.71 42.60 22.69
N ILE A 85 11.63 41.71 22.31
CA ILE A 85 13.02 42.06 22.00
C ILE A 85 13.24 41.93 20.49
N GLU A 86 13.33 43.07 19.80
CA GLU A 86 13.42 43.10 18.34
C GLU A 86 14.82 42.81 17.81
N LEU A 87 15.88 43.11 18.57
CA LEU A 87 17.26 42.91 18.14
C LEU A 87 18.03 41.99 19.09
N LEU A 88 18.75 41.04 18.52
CA LEU A 88 19.57 40.05 19.25
C LEU A 88 20.58 40.70 20.20
N LYS A 89 21.08 41.89 19.85
CA LYS A 89 22.05 42.66 20.65
C LYS A 89 21.47 43.14 21.99
N ASP A 90 20.15 43.21 22.09
CA ASP A 90 19.44 43.69 23.26
C ASP A 90 19.17 42.54 24.26
N LEU A 91 19.61 41.31 23.96
CA LEU A 91 19.55 40.20 24.90
C LEU A 91 20.59 40.35 26.02
N PRO A 92 20.20 40.13 27.29
CA PRO A 92 21.13 40.29 28.43
C PRO A 92 22.35 39.36 28.39
N ASN A 93 22.25 38.20 27.71
CA ASN A 93 23.35 37.23 27.55
C ASN A 93 23.87 37.11 26.11
N HIS A 94 23.69 38.14 25.28
CA HIS A 94 24.00 38.10 23.85
C HIS A 94 25.43 37.58 23.54
N ASN A 95 26.45 38.13 24.19
CA ASN A 95 27.85 37.70 23.95
C ASN A 95 28.12 36.24 24.35
N GLU A 96 27.44 35.73 25.38
CA GLU A 96 27.59 34.33 25.79
C GLU A 96 26.91 33.38 24.79
N LEU A 97 25.78 33.80 24.22
CA LEU A 97 25.09 33.07 23.15
C LEU A 97 25.97 32.97 21.90
N LEU A 98 26.61 34.07 21.49
CA LEU A 98 27.51 34.07 20.33
C LEU A 98 28.71 33.14 20.53
N ASN A 99 29.31 33.14 21.72
CA ASN A 99 30.40 32.22 22.07
C ASN A 99 29.93 30.76 22.09
N PHE A 100 28.74 30.49 22.63
CA PHE A 100 28.16 29.15 22.62
C PHE A 100 27.96 28.60 21.21
N ILE A 101 27.40 29.42 20.31
CA ILE A 101 27.17 29.04 18.91
C ILE A 101 28.50 28.78 18.20
N TYR A 102 29.48 29.65 18.39
CA TYR A 102 30.82 29.51 17.83
C TYR A 102 31.51 28.20 18.27
N ASP A 103 31.49 27.91 19.57
CA ASP A 103 32.06 26.69 20.12
C ASP A 103 31.35 25.43 19.62
N HIS A 104 30.03 25.49 19.47
CA HIS A 104 29.24 24.38 18.96
C HIS A 104 29.63 24.06 17.51
N ILE A 105 29.71 25.08 16.64
CA ILE A 105 30.11 24.92 15.23
C ILE A 105 31.50 24.27 15.11
N ILE A 106 32.47 24.74 15.88
CA ILE A 106 33.84 24.18 15.86
C ILE A 106 33.85 22.71 16.22
N LYS A 107 33.08 22.33 17.26
CA LYS A 107 32.98 20.94 17.72
C LYS A 107 32.26 20.05 16.71
N THR A 108 31.16 20.53 16.13
CA THR A 108 30.35 19.73 15.19
C THR A 108 31.11 19.42 13.91
N PHE A 109 31.91 20.36 13.41
CA PHE A 109 32.70 20.14 12.20
C PHE A 109 34.08 19.52 12.47
N VAL A 110 34.52 19.43 13.74
CA VAL A 110 35.86 18.96 14.13
C VAL A 110 36.96 19.74 13.38
N ILE A 111 36.83 21.07 13.36
CA ILE A 111 37.71 21.95 12.58
C ILE A 111 38.56 22.84 13.47
N ASP A 112 39.73 23.21 12.97
CA ASP A 112 40.59 24.16 13.65
C ASP A 112 39.89 25.53 13.75
N TYR A 113 39.70 26.04 14.98
CA TYR A 113 39.12 27.35 15.26
C TYR A 113 39.86 28.53 14.59
N ARG A 114 41.08 28.32 14.08
CA ARG A 114 41.82 29.31 13.28
C ARG A 114 41.23 29.49 11.88
N LEU A 115 40.46 28.54 11.39
CA LEU A 115 39.84 28.54 10.06
C LEU A 115 38.41 29.11 10.04
N VAL A 116 37.75 29.21 11.19
CA VAL A 116 36.39 29.75 11.35
C VAL A 116 36.44 31.22 11.73
N THR A 117 35.49 32.01 11.23
CA THR A 117 35.23 33.40 11.64
C THR A 117 33.72 33.60 11.76
N LEU A 118 33.25 34.13 12.89
CA LEU A 118 31.84 34.42 13.14
C LEU A 118 31.63 35.94 13.11
N LEU A 119 30.59 36.37 12.42
CA LEU A 119 30.19 37.76 12.28
C LEU A 119 28.74 37.86 12.73
N TYR A 120 28.44 38.92 13.45
CA TYR A 120 27.09 39.18 13.93
C TYR A 120 26.65 40.59 13.54
N SER A 121 25.37 40.74 13.21
CA SER A 121 24.75 42.01 12.85
C SER A 121 23.74 42.44 13.91
N ASP A 122 23.94 43.63 14.45
CA ASP A 122 23.04 44.27 15.41
C ASP A 122 21.80 44.93 14.78
N THR A 123 21.57 44.69 13.49
CA THR A 123 20.51 45.35 12.71
C THR A 123 19.58 44.40 11.97
N ASP A 124 20.02 43.17 11.68
CA ASP A 124 19.22 42.21 10.89
C ASP A 124 19.10 40.82 11.53
N ASN A 125 19.51 40.70 12.80
CA ASN A 125 19.45 39.48 13.61
C ASN A 125 20.09 38.25 12.98
N GLN A 126 21.14 38.43 12.18
CA GLN A 126 21.80 37.32 11.51
C GLN A 126 23.23 37.11 11.99
N LEU A 127 23.60 35.84 12.05
CA LEU A 127 24.98 35.40 12.18
C LEU A 127 25.50 34.95 10.82
N ARG A 128 26.71 35.39 10.49
CA ARG A 128 27.41 35.01 9.26
C ARG A 128 28.71 34.34 9.66
N ILE A 129 28.97 33.16 9.12
CA ILE A 129 30.11 32.32 9.47
C ILE A 129 30.92 32.13 8.20
N GLN A 130 32.21 32.42 8.25
CA GLN A 130 33.16 32.08 7.20
C GLN A 130 34.01 30.90 7.68
N ILE A 131 34.09 29.85 6.88
CA ILE A 131 34.93 28.68 7.11
C ILE A 131 35.94 28.58 5.98
N ASN A 132 37.22 28.57 6.31
CA ASN A 132 38.31 28.42 5.35
C ASN A 132 38.73 26.95 5.24
N TYR A 133 38.87 26.43 4.02
CA TYR A 133 39.27 25.05 3.75
C TYR A 133 40.27 24.99 2.59
N ILE A 134 41.08 23.94 2.54
CA ILE A 134 42.06 23.72 1.46
C ILE A 134 41.63 22.54 0.57
N ASP A 135 41.02 21.50 1.15
CA ASP A 135 40.55 20.31 0.45
C ASP A 135 39.06 20.38 0.09
N VAL A 136 38.72 20.12 -1.18
CA VAL A 136 37.33 20.12 -1.69
C VAL A 136 36.48 19.02 -1.04
N ASN A 137 37.07 17.92 -0.57
CA ASN A 137 36.34 16.89 0.17
C ASN A 137 35.80 17.42 1.50
N VAL A 138 36.53 18.33 2.14
CA VAL A 138 36.11 18.98 3.39
C VAL A 138 34.90 19.90 3.13
N LYS A 139 34.85 20.58 1.99
CA LYS A 139 33.66 21.35 1.55
C LYS A 139 32.42 20.46 1.43
N ARG A 140 32.55 19.30 0.78
CA ARG A 140 31.44 18.35 0.62
C ARG A 140 30.94 17.84 1.97
N ILE A 141 31.86 17.52 2.88
CA ILE A 141 31.53 17.11 4.25
C ILE A 141 30.80 18.24 5.00
N PHE A 142 31.24 19.50 4.87
CA PHE A 142 30.55 20.62 5.51
C PHE A 142 29.13 20.78 4.99
N ILE A 143 28.94 20.84 3.67
CA ILE A 143 27.61 20.99 3.05
C ILE A 143 26.65 19.88 3.52
N ASN A 144 27.11 18.62 3.51
CA ASN A 144 26.29 17.48 3.93
C ASN A 144 25.99 17.47 5.44
N THR A 145 26.81 18.13 6.25
CA THR A 145 26.67 18.17 7.72
C THR A 145 25.96 19.44 8.21
N CYS A 146 25.82 20.48 7.37
CA CYS A 146 25.23 21.77 7.74
C CYS A 146 23.79 21.67 8.26
N THR A 147 22.95 20.82 7.66
CA THR A 147 21.58 20.57 8.15
C THR A 147 21.60 19.95 9.55
N SER A 148 22.52 19.02 9.79
CA SER A 148 22.73 18.45 11.12
C SER A 148 23.28 19.48 12.11
N VAL A 149 24.12 20.43 11.68
CA VAL A 149 24.63 21.52 12.53
C VAL A 149 23.51 22.44 12.98
N PHE A 150 22.60 22.82 12.08
CA PHE A 150 21.44 23.64 12.41
C PHE A 150 20.54 22.94 13.45
N ASN A 151 20.17 21.68 13.19
CA ASN A 151 19.32 20.89 14.08
C ASN A 151 19.97 20.62 15.44
N ASN A 152 21.27 20.32 15.46
CA ASN A 152 22.01 20.07 16.71
C ASN A 152 22.20 21.35 17.53
N LEU A 153 22.43 22.49 16.85
CA LEU A 153 22.57 23.77 17.53
C LEU A 153 21.24 24.21 18.14
N ASP A 154 20.13 24.08 17.41
CA ASP A 154 18.79 24.38 17.91
C ASP A 154 18.43 23.47 19.10
N PHE A 155 18.69 22.16 18.96
CA PHE A 155 18.50 21.21 20.05
C PHE A 155 19.37 21.55 21.28
N ALA A 156 20.64 21.89 21.10
CA ALA A 156 21.54 22.25 22.20
C ALA A 156 21.13 23.57 22.89
N LEU A 157 20.62 24.54 22.11
CA LEU A 157 20.01 25.75 22.66
C LEU A 157 18.75 25.43 23.45
N SER A 158 17.91 24.49 22.97
CA SER A 158 16.67 24.07 23.63
C SER A 158 16.92 23.49 25.03
N LEU A 159 17.99 22.70 25.20
CA LEU A 159 18.37 22.06 26.46
C LEU A 159 19.06 23.02 27.45
N THR A 160 19.51 24.18 26.98
CA THR A 160 20.31 25.10 27.79
C THR A 160 19.44 26.14 28.49
N LYS A 161 19.19 25.93 29.79
CA LYS A 161 18.44 26.88 30.66
C LYS A 161 19.07 28.30 30.72
N LYS A 162 20.33 28.45 30.31
CA LYS A 162 21.04 29.74 30.29
C LYS A 162 20.51 30.71 29.21
N PHE A 163 19.84 30.19 28.18
CA PHE A 163 19.38 30.97 27.02
C PHE A 163 17.84 31.03 26.91
N GLU A 164 17.12 30.86 28.03
CA GLU A 164 15.65 30.94 28.04
C GLU A 164 15.09 32.24 27.45
N THR A 165 15.72 33.38 27.72
CA THR A 165 15.30 34.66 27.13
C THR A 165 15.48 34.66 25.62
N PHE A 166 16.60 34.14 25.11
CA PHE A 166 16.79 33.97 23.67
C PHE A 166 15.70 33.07 23.07
N LYS A 167 15.41 31.91 23.67
CA LYS A 167 14.36 30.99 23.21
C LYS A 167 12.97 31.60 23.20
N LYS A 168 12.69 32.50 24.14
CA LYS A 168 11.40 33.21 24.22
C LYS A 168 11.30 34.38 23.25
N SER A 169 12.43 34.91 22.78
CA SER A 169 12.49 36.15 22.00
C SER A 169 12.87 35.94 20.55
N PHE A 170 13.55 34.85 20.21
CA PHE A 170 14.07 34.58 18.87
C PHE A 170 13.91 33.11 18.48
N LEU A 171 13.65 32.88 17.19
CA LEU A 171 13.62 31.57 16.56
C LEU A 171 14.77 31.46 15.55
N LEU A 172 15.53 30.38 15.58
CA LEU A 172 16.49 30.07 14.53
C LEU A 172 15.72 29.56 13.30
N SER A 173 15.62 30.37 12.24
CA SER A 173 14.61 30.19 11.19
C SER A 173 15.13 29.63 9.87
N THR A 174 16.37 29.96 9.49
CA THR A 174 16.93 29.53 8.20
C THR A 174 18.45 29.47 8.28
N ILE A 175 19.04 28.55 7.49
CA ILE A 175 20.45 28.54 7.16
C ILE A 175 20.65 28.66 5.65
N THR A 176 21.53 29.55 5.21
CA THR A 176 21.98 29.59 3.80
C THR A 176 23.47 29.33 3.73
N ILE A 177 23.91 28.68 2.63
CA ILE A 177 25.29 28.27 2.40
C ILE A 177 25.69 28.71 1.00
N THR A 178 26.86 29.33 0.84
CA THR A 178 27.38 29.73 -0.47
C THR A 178 28.90 29.86 -0.45
N ASP A 179 29.51 29.74 -1.63
CA ASP A 179 30.92 30.05 -1.85
C ASP A 179 31.15 31.53 -2.27
N ASP A 180 30.06 32.26 -2.55
CA ASP A 180 30.08 33.65 -2.97
C ASP A 180 29.95 34.59 -1.77
N GLU A 181 31.03 35.29 -1.44
CA GLU A 181 31.10 36.27 -0.35
C GLU A 181 30.04 37.38 -0.53
N ASN A 182 29.79 37.87 -1.75
CA ASN A 182 28.92 39.03 -1.96
C ASN A 182 27.44 38.73 -1.68
N ASN A 183 26.97 37.53 -2.03
CA ASN A 183 25.58 37.09 -1.83
C ASN A 183 25.17 36.97 -0.33
N VAL A 184 26.13 36.99 0.60
CA VAL A 184 25.88 36.91 2.06
C VAL A 184 25.91 38.30 2.74
N PHE A 185 26.59 39.27 2.14
CA PHE A 185 26.84 40.59 2.75
C PHE A 185 26.06 41.76 2.10
N THR A 186 25.37 41.58 0.96
CA THR A 186 24.54 42.63 0.36
C THR A 186 23.16 42.78 1.00
N GLN A 187 22.82 43.99 1.43
CA GLN A 187 21.61 44.38 2.15
C GLN A 187 20.47 44.81 1.21
N SER A 188 20.24 44.10 0.11
CA SER A 188 19.10 44.36 -0.78
C SER A 188 18.96 43.25 -1.82
N LEU A 189 17.81 42.57 -1.85
CA LEU A 189 17.09 42.19 -3.06
C LEU A 189 15.68 41.72 -2.70
N ASN A 190 14.73 42.61 -2.96
CA ASN A 190 13.31 42.44 -3.33
C ASN A 190 12.59 41.15 -2.93
N ASN A 191 11.70 41.31 -1.94
CA ASN A 191 10.38 40.70 -1.76
C ASN A 191 10.01 39.51 -2.67
N ILE A 192 10.38 38.31 -2.22
CA ILE A 192 9.42 37.21 -2.17
C ILE A 192 9.19 36.95 -0.67
N GLN A 193 8.01 37.33 -0.17
CA GLN A 193 7.58 36.93 1.17
C GLN A 193 7.31 35.42 1.16
N PHE A 194 8.35 34.62 1.43
CA PHE A 194 8.15 33.26 1.89
C PHE A 194 7.66 33.33 3.34
N LYS A 195 6.34 33.23 3.53
CA LYS A 195 5.77 32.88 4.83
C LYS A 195 5.96 31.37 5.02
N TYR A 196 6.93 30.99 5.86
CA TYR A 196 7.00 29.63 6.40
C TYR A 196 6.43 29.63 7.82
N TYR A 197 5.36 28.86 8.01
CA TYR A 197 4.80 28.50 9.31
C TYR A 197 5.12 27.03 9.58
N VAL A 198 5.78 26.80 10.72
CA VAL A 198 5.87 25.55 11.51
C VAL A 198 5.99 24.24 10.72
N ASP A 199 7.22 23.85 10.38
CA ASP A 199 7.55 22.46 10.08
C ASP A 199 7.43 21.61 11.35
N GLN A 200 6.32 20.91 11.50
CA GLN A 200 6.27 19.65 12.24
C GLN A 200 5.95 18.53 11.25
N PRO A 201 6.95 17.93 10.57
CA PRO A 201 6.77 16.61 9.98
C PRO A 201 6.54 15.61 11.13
N THR A 202 5.51 14.77 11.03
CA THR A 202 5.35 13.69 12.01
C THR A 202 6.53 12.72 11.86
N SER A 203 7.26 12.45 12.95
CA SER A 203 8.27 11.38 13.00
C SER A 203 7.68 9.98 12.76
N THR A 204 6.35 9.89 12.73
CA THR A 204 5.56 8.69 12.52
C THR A 204 5.53 8.33 11.03
N ILE A 205 6.01 7.12 10.72
CA ILE A 205 5.81 6.48 9.42
C ILE A 205 4.60 5.56 9.55
N TYR A 206 3.56 5.83 8.78
CA TYR A 206 2.36 5.01 8.76
C TYR A 206 2.55 3.78 7.86
N ASP A 207 1.86 2.68 8.16
CA ASP A 207 1.86 1.52 7.26
C ASP A 207 1.07 1.85 5.98
N TYR A 208 -0.06 2.53 6.14
CA TYR A 208 -0.90 2.97 5.03
C TYR A 208 -1.26 4.44 5.15
N ILE A 209 -1.16 5.17 4.04
CA ILE A 209 -1.70 6.53 3.90
C ILE A 209 -2.80 6.51 2.83
N ILE A 210 -4.01 6.90 3.21
CA ILE A 210 -5.16 7.07 2.34
C ILE A 210 -5.37 8.56 2.10
N ILE A 211 -5.36 8.98 0.84
CA ILE A 211 -5.45 10.38 0.43
C ILE A 211 -6.85 10.65 -0.14
N GLY A 212 -7.73 11.19 0.71
CA GLY A 212 -9.13 11.51 0.42
C GLY A 212 -10.12 10.69 1.25
N GLY A 213 -11.00 11.36 1.97
CA GLY A 213 -12.05 10.78 2.82
C GLY A 213 -13.35 10.47 2.08
N GLY A 214 -13.30 10.18 0.78
CA GLY A 214 -14.46 9.75 0.00
C GLY A 214 -14.88 8.29 0.29
N PRO A 215 -15.95 7.79 -0.38
CA PRO A 215 -16.44 6.44 -0.15
C PRO A 215 -15.37 5.36 -0.28
N GLY A 216 -14.58 5.41 -1.35
CA GLY A 216 -13.49 4.45 -1.57
C GLY A 216 -12.39 4.53 -0.50
N GLY A 217 -11.97 5.75 -0.10
CA GLY A 217 -10.94 5.94 0.92
C GLY A 217 -11.37 5.44 2.30
N ILE A 218 -12.64 5.65 2.66
CA ILE A 218 -13.21 5.15 3.91
C ILE A 218 -13.23 3.63 3.93
N LEU A 219 -13.75 3.00 2.87
CA LEU A 219 -13.90 1.55 2.83
C LEU A 219 -12.55 0.83 2.69
N ALA A 220 -11.58 1.42 1.97
CA ALA A 220 -10.21 0.93 1.96
C ALA A 220 -9.59 0.96 3.38
N SER A 221 -9.79 2.08 4.10
CA SER A 221 -9.30 2.23 5.47
C SER A 221 -9.93 1.23 6.43
N TYR A 222 -11.26 1.03 6.35
CA TYR A 222 -11.98 0.03 7.15
C TYR A 222 -11.41 -1.38 6.95
N LYS A 223 -11.24 -1.80 5.69
CA LYS A 223 -10.80 -3.14 5.36
C LYS A 223 -9.35 -3.41 5.80
N LEU A 224 -8.45 -2.44 5.60
CA LEU A 224 -7.08 -2.52 6.09
C LEU A 224 -7.01 -2.53 7.62
N ALA A 225 -7.81 -1.70 8.29
CA ALA A 225 -7.79 -1.57 9.74
C ALA A 225 -8.30 -2.82 10.45
N THR A 226 -9.34 -3.44 9.90
CA THR A 226 -9.93 -4.68 10.41
C THR A 226 -9.01 -5.88 10.16
N GLN A 227 -8.40 -5.97 8.97
CA GLN A 227 -7.46 -7.03 8.65
C GLN A 227 -6.14 -6.93 9.43
N TYR A 228 -5.67 -5.72 9.71
CA TYR A 228 -4.39 -5.48 10.39
C TYR A 228 -4.53 -4.55 11.61
N PRO A 229 -5.04 -5.06 12.75
CA PRO A 229 -5.24 -4.26 13.97
C PRO A 229 -3.96 -3.61 14.53
N ASN A 230 -2.78 -4.17 14.18
CA ASN A 230 -1.48 -3.68 14.63
C ASN A 230 -0.83 -2.66 13.68
N LYS A 231 -1.37 -2.48 12.46
CA LYS A 231 -0.84 -1.54 11.48
C LYS A 231 -1.47 -0.16 11.66
N GLN A 232 -0.65 0.89 11.52
CA GLN A 232 -1.07 2.27 11.66
C GLN A 232 -1.53 2.82 10.32
N ILE A 233 -2.76 3.32 10.28
CA ILE A 233 -3.39 3.88 9.08
C ILE A 233 -3.60 5.38 9.27
N LEU A 234 -3.25 6.17 8.27
CA LEU A 234 -3.52 7.61 8.22
C LEU A 234 -4.47 7.90 7.05
N LEU A 235 -5.63 8.48 7.35
CA LEU A 235 -6.53 9.03 6.34
C LEU A 235 -6.42 10.56 6.35
N LEU A 236 -6.14 11.14 5.18
CA LEU A 236 -5.99 12.57 4.96
C LEU A 236 -7.21 13.10 4.22
N GLU A 237 -7.99 13.96 4.88
CA GLU A 237 -9.18 14.60 4.33
C GLU A 237 -8.93 16.10 4.11
N GLY A 238 -9.25 16.57 2.90
CA GLY A 238 -8.98 17.96 2.49
C GLY A 238 -9.88 18.98 3.17
N SER A 239 -11.09 18.60 3.58
CA SER A 239 -12.02 19.48 4.27
C SER A 239 -11.60 19.78 5.70
N GLU A 240 -11.79 21.03 6.13
CA GLU A 240 -11.66 21.44 7.54
C GLU A 240 -12.78 20.92 8.44
N MET A 241 -13.90 20.51 7.86
CA MET A 241 -15.08 20.08 8.61
C MET A 241 -14.88 18.68 9.18
N GLU A 242 -14.92 18.57 10.51
CA GLU A 242 -14.84 17.26 11.16
C GLU A 242 -16.16 16.49 11.01
N HIS A 243 -16.07 15.16 11.00
CA HIS A 243 -17.25 14.29 10.94
C HIS A 243 -18.24 14.52 12.10
N SER A 244 -17.74 14.86 13.28
CA SER A 244 -18.54 15.17 14.47
C SER A 244 -19.39 16.44 14.29
N GLU A 245 -18.95 17.40 13.49
CA GLU A 245 -19.71 18.62 13.19
C GLU A 245 -20.88 18.32 12.26
N TYR A 246 -20.72 17.36 11.36
CA TYR A 246 -21.77 16.90 10.45
C TYR A 246 -22.92 16.24 11.23
N THR A 247 -22.59 15.33 12.16
CA THR A 247 -23.57 14.67 13.03
C THR A 247 -24.19 15.65 14.03
N THR A 248 -23.44 16.61 14.57
CA THR A 248 -23.98 17.63 15.48
C THR A 248 -25.03 18.53 14.83
N LYS A 249 -24.93 18.79 13.51
CA LYS A 249 -25.99 19.48 12.73
C LYS A 249 -27.25 18.62 12.51
N GLY A 250 -27.17 17.33 12.84
CA GLY A 250 -28.21 16.35 12.60
C GLY A 250 -28.29 15.91 11.14
N TYR A 251 -27.22 16.06 10.36
CA TYR A 251 -27.21 15.65 8.94
C TYR A 251 -27.10 14.13 8.73
N ASP A 252 -26.90 13.39 9.81
CA ASP A 252 -27.13 11.96 9.96
C ASP A 252 -28.63 11.62 10.10
N ASN A 253 -29.52 12.61 10.17
CA ASN A 253 -30.96 12.39 10.04
C ASN A 253 -31.39 12.39 8.57
N SER A 254 -32.10 11.36 8.13
CA SER A 254 -32.57 11.21 6.75
C SER A 254 -33.47 12.35 6.30
N SER A 255 -34.28 12.96 7.17
CA SER A 255 -35.15 14.10 6.81
C SER A 255 -34.37 15.39 6.48
N LYS A 256 -33.11 15.49 6.92
CA LYS A 256 -32.23 16.64 6.69
C LYS A 256 -31.27 16.45 5.51
N TRP A 257 -31.47 15.41 4.69
CA TRP A 257 -30.58 15.13 3.56
C TRP A 257 -30.43 16.32 2.60
N ARG A 258 -31.52 17.06 2.35
CA ARG A 258 -31.52 18.23 1.48
C ARG A 258 -30.82 19.43 2.13
N ASP A 259 -30.97 19.61 3.44
CA ASP A 259 -30.24 20.66 4.16
C ASP A 259 -28.73 20.41 4.09
N ALA A 260 -28.30 19.15 4.27
CA ALA A 260 -26.92 18.74 4.11
C ALA A 260 -26.39 18.98 2.68
N GLN A 261 -27.20 18.69 1.66
CA GLN A 261 -26.89 18.97 0.25
C GLN A 261 -26.82 20.48 -0.08
N MET A 262 -27.50 21.32 0.68
CA MET A 262 -27.49 22.76 0.42
C MET A 262 -26.40 23.50 1.21
N ASP A 263 -25.79 22.87 2.21
CA ASP A 263 -24.74 23.45 3.04
C ASP A 263 -23.39 23.54 2.28
N GLU A 264 -22.96 24.77 2.01
CA GLU A 264 -21.72 25.08 1.31
C GLU A 264 -20.46 24.59 2.05
N LYS A 265 -20.54 24.31 3.35
CA LYS A 265 -19.41 23.75 4.09
C LYS A 265 -19.08 22.30 3.67
N TYR A 266 -20.07 21.57 3.18
CA TYR A 266 -19.95 20.16 2.76
C TYR A 266 -20.07 19.99 1.24
N ARG A 267 -19.99 21.09 0.49
CA ARG A 267 -20.09 21.13 -0.97
C ARG A 267 -18.93 21.89 -1.58
N GLU A 268 -18.33 21.31 -2.60
CA GLU A 268 -17.48 22.03 -3.56
C GLU A 268 -18.26 22.22 -4.87
N GLN A 269 -18.12 23.39 -5.49
CA GLN A 269 -18.62 23.66 -6.84
C GLN A 269 -17.46 24.09 -7.73
N ILE A 270 -17.33 23.47 -8.89
CA ILE A 270 -16.28 23.74 -9.86
C ILE A 270 -16.94 24.08 -11.19
N THR A 271 -16.55 25.20 -11.79
CA THR A 271 -16.89 25.50 -13.18
C THR A 271 -15.74 25.03 -14.06
N THR A 272 -16.04 24.10 -14.95
CA THR A 272 -15.08 23.50 -15.88
C THR A 272 -14.73 24.44 -17.03
N SER A 273 -13.68 24.12 -17.78
CA SER A 273 -13.20 24.93 -18.91
C SER A 273 -14.17 24.95 -20.09
N ASP A 274 -15.06 23.96 -20.21
CA ASP A 274 -16.18 23.90 -21.15
C ASP A 274 -17.50 24.43 -20.55
N ASN A 275 -17.45 25.21 -19.47
CA ASN A 275 -18.57 25.87 -18.80
C ASN A 275 -19.63 24.93 -18.20
N VAL A 276 -19.27 23.68 -17.90
CA VAL A 276 -20.10 22.77 -17.09
C VAL A 276 -19.88 23.05 -15.61
N THR A 277 -20.94 23.27 -14.85
CA THR A 277 -20.86 23.35 -13.39
C THR A 277 -21.00 21.96 -12.79
N ILE A 278 -19.97 21.51 -12.08
CA ILE A 278 -19.97 20.27 -11.31
C ILE A 278 -20.00 20.59 -9.82
N SER A 279 -20.60 19.69 -9.05
CA SER A 279 -20.64 19.73 -7.61
C SER A 279 -20.04 18.44 -7.04
N GLN A 280 -19.34 18.53 -5.92
CA GLN A 280 -18.77 17.39 -5.21
C GLN A 280 -19.01 17.55 -3.71
N GLY A 281 -19.16 16.42 -3.01
CA GLY A 281 -19.22 16.43 -1.55
C GLY A 281 -17.84 16.66 -0.94
N LYS A 282 -17.77 17.50 0.08
CA LYS A 282 -16.54 17.91 0.78
C LYS A 282 -16.61 17.47 2.24
N GLY A 283 -15.62 16.71 2.73
CA GLY A 283 -15.60 16.14 4.08
C GLY A 283 -15.61 14.62 4.11
N LEU A 284 -15.53 14.05 5.32
CA LEU A 284 -15.46 12.60 5.52
C LEU A 284 -16.78 11.93 5.10
N GLY A 285 -16.77 11.29 3.94
CA GLY A 285 -17.91 10.71 3.22
C GLY A 285 -17.93 11.15 1.75
N GLY A 286 -17.28 12.26 1.41
CA GLY A 286 -17.24 12.80 0.05
C GLY A 286 -18.63 12.90 -0.56
N GLY A 287 -18.81 12.33 -1.77
CA GLY A 287 -20.09 12.37 -2.49
C GLY A 287 -21.30 11.81 -1.72
N THR A 288 -21.12 10.88 -0.78
CA THR A 288 -22.26 10.34 0.00
C THR A 288 -22.83 11.33 1.02
N LEU A 289 -22.13 12.44 1.30
CA LEU A 289 -22.64 13.53 2.14
C LEU A 289 -23.66 14.41 1.42
N HIS A 290 -23.78 14.28 0.10
CA HIS A 290 -24.39 15.34 -0.69
C HIS A 290 -25.52 14.89 -1.65
N PHE A 291 -25.33 13.85 -2.46
CA PHE A 291 -26.25 13.53 -3.57
C PHE A 291 -27.32 12.51 -3.19
N ASP A 292 -28.62 12.84 -3.37
CA ASP A 292 -29.91 12.08 -3.44
C ASP A 292 -30.06 10.71 -2.72
N LEU A 293 -29.07 10.29 -1.96
CA LEU A 293 -28.87 9.08 -1.17
C LEU A 293 -29.13 7.75 -1.87
N ARG A 294 -29.09 7.69 -3.20
CA ARG A 294 -29.31 6.44 -3.94
C ARG A 294 -28.11 5.51 -3.81
N TYR A 295 -28.39 4.26 -3.43
CA TYR A 295 -27.42 3.16 -3.35
C TYR A 295 -27.73 2.15 -4.45
N ILE A 296 -26.79 1.96 -5.38
CA ILE A 296 -26.96 1.09 -6.56
C ILE A 296 -26.14 -0.18 -6.40
N ASP A 297 -26.82 -1.32 -6.30
CA ASP A 297 -26.24 -2.66 -6.23
C ASP A 297 -27.00 -3.67 -7.10
N SER A 298 -27.64 -3.22 -8.18
CA SER A 298 -28.37 -4.10 -9.09
C SER A 298 -27.42 -5.01 -9.86
N THR A 299 -27.65 -6.32 -9.79
CA THR A 299 -26.78 -7.36 -10.35
C THR A 299 -26.54 -7.22 -11.85
N ASP A 300 -27.53 -6.79 -12.63
CA ASP A 300 -27.37 -6.59 -14.08
C ASP A 300 -26.49 -5.38 -14.43
N ILE A 301 -26.46 -4.35 -13.58
CA ILE A 301 -25.53 -3.22 -13.71
C ILE A 301 -24.12 -3.68 -13.34
N ILE A 302 -23.96 -4.40 -12.23
CA ILE A 302 -22.66 -4.93 -11.78
C ILE A 302 -22.07 -5.86 -12.85
N ASN A 303 -22.85 -6.83 -13.33
CA ASN A 303 -22.40 -7.87 -14.25
C ASN A 303 -22.18 -7.38 -15.70
N SER A 304 -22.46 -6.10 -15.99
CA SER A 304 -22.19 -5.53 -17.32
C SER A 304 -20.69 -5.42 -17.60
N ASP A 305 -19.94 -4.79 -16.69
CA ASP A 305 -18.50 -4.52 -16.85
C ASP A 305 -17.66 -4.84 -15.60
N PHE A 306 -18.29 -5.19 -14.46
CA PHE A 306 -17.63 -5.37 -13.15
C PHE A 306 -18.12 -6.61 -12.39
N ALA A 307 -18.38 -7.72 -13.08
CA ALA A 307 -18.89 -8.96 -12.46
C ALA A 307 -18.02 -9.48 -11.31
N ASP A 308 -16.69 -9.36 -11.42
CA ASP A 308 -15.74 -9.77 -10.38
C ASP A 308 -15.88 -8.97 -9.07
N TRP A 309 -16.62 -7.86 -9.09
CA TRP A 309 -16.87 -7.01 -7.91
C TRP A 309 -18.12 -7.42 -7.12
N GLU A 310 -18.95 -8.35 -7.61
CA GLU A 310 -20.24 -8.72 -7.00
C GLU A 310 -20.13 -9.07 -5.51
N ASN A 311 -19.11 -9.84 -5.11
CA ASN A 311 -18.89 -10.20 -3.71
C ASN A 311 -18.62 -8.98 -2.81
N TYR A 312 -17.96 -7.94 -3.33
CA TYR A 312 -17.68 -6.72 -2.57
C TYR A 312 -18.91 -5.81 -2.46
N PHE A 313 -19.82 -5.83 -3.45
CA PHE A 313 -21.13 -5.20 -3.31
C PHE A 313 -21.95 -5.88 -2.21
N ASN A 314 -21.93 -7.22 -2.15
CA ASN A 314 -22.59 -7.98 -1.08
C ASN A 314 -21.99 -7.66 0.29
N GLU A 315 -20.67 -7.64 0.41
CA GLU A 315 -19.96 -7.28 1.65
C GLU A 315 -20.32 -5.85 2.10
N LEU A 316 -20.36 -4.89 1.16
CA LEU A 316 -20.78 -3.52 1.47
C LEU A 316 -22.24 -3.45 1.93
N HIS A 317 -23.13 -4.20 1.28
CA HIS A 317 -24.54 -4.29 1.64
C HIS A 317 -24.70 -4.81 3.07
N GLU A 318 -24.01 -5.90 3.42
CA GLU A 318 -24.04 -6.48 4.77
C GLU A 318 -23.48 -5.51 5.82
N LEU A 319 -22.41 -4.79 5.48
CA LEU A 319 -21.76 -3.85 6.39
C LEU A 319 -22.65 -2.67 6.77
N ILE A 320 -23.36 -2.08 5.81
CA ILE A 320 -24.11 -0.84 6.04
C ILE A 320 -25.63 -1.04 6.12
N ASN A 321 -26.13 -2.21 5.72
CA ASN A 321 -27.54 -2.61 5.77
C ASN A 321 -28.51 -1.52 5.24
N PRO A 322 -28.41 -1.14 3.96
CA PRO A 322 -29.16 -0.01 3.40
C PRO A 322 -30.65 -0.32 3.25
N TYR A 323 -31.50 0.70 3.44
CA TYR A 323 -32.95 0.59 3.35
C TYR A 323 -33.41 0.42 1.90
N GLU A 324 -34.34 -0.51 1.69
CA GLU A 324 -35.04 -0.73 0.42
C GLU A 324 -36.55 -0.58 0.63
N HIS A 325 -37.24 0.11 -0.27
CA HIS A 325 -38.68 0.32 -0.16
C HIS A 325 -39.45 -0.97 -0.51
N SER A 326 -40.53 -1.29 0.21
CA SER A 326 -41.35 -2.46 -0.05
C SER A 326 -42.69 -2.11 -0.70
N TYR A 327 -43.07 -2.86 -1.72
CA TYR A 327 -44.29 -2.68 -2.51
C TYR A 327 -45.30 -3.84 -2.34
N VAL A 328 -45.14 -4.67 -1.29
CA VAL A 328 -45.81 -5.99 -1.16
C VAL A 328 -47.23 -5.92 -0.57
N ASN A 329 -47.60 -4.89 0.22
CA ASN A 329 -48.94 -4.79 0.82
C ASN A 329 -49.91 -3.95 -0.05
N ILE A 330 -50.89 -4.64 -0.64
CA ILE A 330 -51.84 -4.14 -1.62
C ILE A 330 -53.03 -3.50 -0.91
N ASN A 331 -52.97 -2.19 -0.70
CA ASN A 331 -54.13 -1.28 -0.65
C ASN A 331 -53.55 0.13 -0.70
N SER A 332 -53.31 0.69 -1.88
CA SER A 332 -52.51 1.92 -1.97
C SER A 332 -53.14 2.98 -2.88
N THR A 333 -53.84 3.91 -2.23
CA THR A 333 -54.00 5.30 -2.67
C THR A 333 -52.68 6.10 -2.61
N ASP A 334 -51.55 5.46 -2.25
CA ASP A 334 -50.21 6.04 -2.16
C ASP A 334 -49.56 6.30 -3.55
N ALA A 335 -49.03 7.51 -3.74
CA ALA A 335 -48.56 7.99 -5.04
C ALA A 335 -47.28 7.30 -5.52
N TYR A 336 -46.36 6.95 -4.61
CA TYR A 336 -45.14 6.21 -4.94
C TYR A 336 -45.46 4.81 -5.45
N ASN A 337 -46.41 4.12 -4.81
CA ASN A 337 -46.91 2.83 -5.28
C ASN A 337 -47.52 2.89 -6.69
N GLN A 338 -48.31 3.93 -7.01
CA GLN A 338 -48.88 4.09 -8.35
C GLN A 338 -47.80 4.33 -9.40
N LEU A 339 -46.84 5.22 -9.11
CA LEU A 339 -45.70 5.48 -9.98
C LEU A 339 -44.87 4.22 -10.23
N TYR A 340 -44.47 3.51 -9.17
CA TYR A 340 -43.68 2.29 -9.28
C TYR A 340 -44.40 1.20 -10.07
N LYS A 341 -45.68 0.93 -9.77
CA LYS A 341 -46.49 -0.07 -10.50
C LYS A 341 -46.65 0.28 -11.98
N LYS A 342 -46.80 1.57 -12.30
CA LYS A 342 -46.91 2.02 -13.70
C LYS A 342 -45.61 1.79 -14.46
N MET A 343 -44.47 2.16 -13.87
CA MET A 343 -43.16 1.98 -14.51
C MET A 343 -42.80 0.49 -14.62
N SER A 344 -42.94 -0.29 -13.54
CA SER A 344 -42.54 -1.71 -13.49
C SER A 344 -43.37 -2.63 -14.39
N ARG A 345 -44.62 -2.28 -14.72
CA ARG A 345 -45.47 -3.06 -15.65
C ARG A 345 -45.25 -2.71 -17.12
N SER A 346 -44.53 -1.63 -17.40
CA SER A 346 -44.26 -1.21 -18.77
C SER A 346 -43.22 -2.11 -19.42
N SER A 347 -43.51 -2.62 -20.62
CA SER A 347 -42.52 -3.33 -21.43
C SER A 347 -41.44 -2.40 -22.01
N LEU A 348 -41.66 -1.08 -21.95
CA LEU A 348 -40.76 -0.08 -22.53
C LEU A 348 -39.47 0.11 -21.73
N LEU A 349 -39.47 -0.22 -20.43
CA LEU A 349 -38.43 0.18 -19.47
C LEU A 349 -38.07 -0.96 -18.52
N LYS A 350 -36.82 -0.95 -18.06
CA LYS A 350 -36.40 -1.64 -16.84
C LYS A 350 -36.63 -0.69 -15.66
N THR A 351 -37.24 -1.16 -14.59
CA THR A 351 -37.52 -0.36 -13.39
C THR A 351 -36.74 -0.92 -12.21
N TYR A 352 -36.04 -0.03 -11.51
CA TYR A 352 -35.24 -0.35 -10.35
C TYR A 352 -35.83 0.33 -9.11
N ASN A 353 -36.03 -0.48 -8.07
CA ASN A 353 -36.29 -0.04 -6.72
C ASN A 353 -34.94 0.07 -6.00
N ASN A 354 -34.23 1.18 -6.17
CA ASN A 354 -32.91 1.29 -5.57
C ASN A 354 -33.00 1.35 -4.05
N LYS A 355 -31.97 0.82 -3.40
CA LYS A 355 -31.76 1.07 -1.98
C LYS A 355 -31.30 2.51 -1.79
N ILE A 356 -31.33 2.97 -0.55
CA ILE A 356 -30.85 4.31 -0.18
C ILE A 356 -29.87 4.23 0.99
N TYR A 357 -28.97 5.22 1.11
CA TYR A 357 -28.03 5.38 2.24
C TYR A 357 -28.76 5.80 3.52
N VAL A 358 -29.71 4.99 3.95
CA VAL A 358 -30.51 5.09 5.17
C VAL A 358 -30.53 3.71 5.80
N SER A 359 -30.48 3.64 7.13
CA SER A 359 -30.50 2.37 7.86
C SER A 359 -31.80 1.62 7.59
N LYS A 360 -31.69 0.32 7.26
CA LYS A 360 -32.86 -0.55 7.14
C LYS A 360 -33.69 -0.61 8.42
N ASP A 361 -33.04 -0.53 9.58
CA ASP A 361 -33.66 -0.69 10.89
C ASP A 361 -34.27 0.61 11.45
N ASP A 362 -33.79 1.75 10.98
CA ASP A 362 -34.27 3.08 11.39
C ASP A 362 -34.21 4.06 10.22
N TYR A 363 -35.37 4.28 9.58
CA TYR A 363 -35.46 5.18 8.43
C TYR A 363 -35.05 6.63 8.77
N SER A 364 -35.13 7.05 10.04
CA SER A 364 -34.70 8.39 10.44
C SER A 364 -33.19 8.56 10.40
N LYS A 365 -32.43 7.46 10.40
CA LYS A 365 -30.98 7.45 10.43
C LYS A 365 -30.39 7.28 9.03
N ARG A 366 -29.80 8.34 8.51
CA ARG A 366 -28.95 8.31 7.32
C ARG A 366 -27.64 7.58 7.63
N ILE A 367 -27.16 6.80 6.68
CA ILE A 367 -25.84 6.16 6.76
C ILE A 367 -24.79 7.18 6.37
N SER A 368 -23.94 7.58 7.31
CA SER A 368 -22.72 8.30 7.01
C SER A 368 -21.54 7.32 7.00
N LEU A 369 -20.89 7.14 5.84
CA LEU A 369 -19.80 6.17 5.74
C LEU A 369 -18.64 6.48 6.71
N GLY A 370 -18.44 7.75 7.07
CA GLY A 370 -17.44 8.14 8.07
C GLY A 370 -17.60 7.42 9.41
N ASP A 371 -18.84 7.09 9.81
CA ASP A 371 -19.13 6.37 11.06
C ASP A 371 -18.42 5.01 11.16
N ILE A 372 -18.11 4.39 10.02
CA ILE A 372 -17.46 3.07 9.92
C ILE A 372 -16.04 3.10 10.50
N ILE A 373 -15.33 4.24 10.37
CA ILE A 373 -13.90 4.31 10.66
C ILE A 373 -13.52 5.21 11.84
N VAL A 374 -14.36 6.19 12.20
CA VAL A 374 -14.04 7.19 13.24
C VAL A 374 -13.75 6.59 14.61
N ASN A 375 -14.27 5.39 14.90
CA ASN A 375 -14.07 4.71 16.18
C ASN A 375 -13.00 3.59 16.14
N LEU A 376 -12.33 3.38 14.99
CA LEU A 376 -11.29 2.36 14.85
C LEU A 376 -9.96 2.87 15.42
N LYS A 377 -9.41 2.13 16.38
CA LYS A 377 -8.25 2.57 17.21
C LYS A 377 -6.94 2.74 16.43
N ASN A 378 -6.79 2.05 15.31
CA ASN A 378 -5.57 2.04 14.50
C ASN A 378 -5.66 2.94 13.25
N ILE A 379 -6.72 3.75 13.14
CA ILE A 379 -6.86 4.79 12.11
C ILE A 379 -6.67 6.17 12.75
N THR A 380 -5.76 6.97 12.19
CA THR A 380 -5.67 8.40 12.44
C THR A 380 -6.32 9.14 11.29
N ILE A 381 -7.31 9.98 11.57
CA ILE A 381 -7.94 10.87 10.57
C ILE A 381 -7.37 12.28 10.75
N ARG A 382 -6.92 12.90 9.67
CA ARG A 382 -6.50 14.31 9.64
C ARG A 382 -7.37 15.08 8.68
N TYR A 383 -8.08 16.07 9.23
CA TYR A 383 -8.87 17.04 8.48
C TYR A 383 -8.00 18.22 8.06
N ASN A 384 -8.53 19.10 7.21
CA ASN A 384 -7.86 20.27 6.66
C ASN A 384 -6.50 19.95 6.03
N THR A 385 -6.39 18.80 5.35
CA THR A 385 -5.14 18.32 4.77
C THR A 385 -5.26 18.13 3.26
N PRO A 386 -5.45 19.21 2.47
CA PRO A 386 -5.49 19.11 1.01
C PRO A 386 -4.11 18.72 0.49
N ILE A 387 -4.01 17.55 -0.16
CA ILE A 387 -2.75 17.05 -0.70
C ILE A 387 -2.41 17.72 -2.03
N SER A 388 -1.15 18.18 -2.15
CA SER A 388 -0.62 18.83 -3.33
C SER A 388 0.07 17.85 -4.27
N LYS A 389 0.99 17.02 -3.76
CA LYS A 389 1.75 16.04 -4.55
C LYS A 389 2.32 14.91 -3.69
N LEU A 390 2.74 13.84 -4.36
CA LEU A 390 3.49 12.73 -3.79
C LEU A 390 5.01 12.98 -3.92
N VAL A 391 5.77 12.41 -2.99
CA VAL A 391 7.23 12.40 -3.00
C VAL A 391 7.68 11.05 -3.54
N ILE A 392 8.11 11.02 -4.80
CA ILE A 392 8.46 9.80 -5.54
C ILE A 392 9.96 9.77 -5.80
N SER A 393 10.60 8.66 -5.45
CA SER A 393 12.00 8.37 -5.78
C SER A 393 12.18 6.89 -6.04
N ASN A 394 12.94 6.52 -7.08
CA ASN A 394 13.18 5.12 -7.46
C ASN A 394 11.90 4.29 -7.53
N ASN A 395 10.88 4.79 -8.24
CA ASN A 395 9.57 4.14 -8.40
C ASN A 395 8.80 3.90 -7.08
N LYS A 396 9.17 4.56 -5.99
CA LYS A 396 8.52 4.40 -4.69
C LYS A 396 8.09 5.74 -4.12
N VAL A 397 6.86 5.79 -3.60
CA VAL A 397 6.36 6.92 -2.83
C VAL A 397 6.90 6.81 -1.40
N SER A 398 7.60 7.83 -0.92
CA SER A 398 8.07 7.90 0.47
C SER A 398 7.15 8.74 1.37
N GLY A 399 6.37 9.63 0.76
CA GLY A 399 5.49 10.56 1.45
C GLY A 399 4.58 11.33 0.51
N CYS A 400 3.67 12.13 1.07
CA CYS A 400 2.90 13.13 0.34
C CYS A 400 3.00 14.48 1.04
N LEU A 401 2.92 15.55 0.24
CA LEU A 401 2.96 16.94 0.71
C LEU A 401 1.58 17.56 0.60
N ASP A 402 1.10 18.20 1.66
CA ASP A 402 -0.08 19.07 1.58
C ASP A 402 0.20 20.37 0.82
N THR A 403 -0.83 21.20 0.61
CA THR A 403 -0.66 22.51 -0.04
C THR A 403 0.16 23.52 0.77
N ASN A 404 0.42 23.24 2.05
CA ASN A 404 1.25 24.06 2.93
C ASN A 404 2.71 23.57 2.99
N GLY A 405 3.03 22.45 2.34
CA GLY A 405 4.36 21.84 2.33
C GLY A 405 4.63 20.84 3.47
N ILE A 406 3.63 20.52 4.30
CA ILE A 406 3.74 19.53 5.37
C ILE A 406 3.81 18.13 4.75
N SER A 407 4.80 17.34 5.19
CA SER A 407 5.04 15.98 4.70
C SER A 407 4.42 14.93 5.62
N TYR A 408 3.75 13.95 5.02
CA TYR A 408 3.22 12.75 5.67
C TYR A 408 3.89 11.52 5.08
N ASN A 409 4.54 10.72 5.92
CA ASN A 409 5.39 9.61 5.49
C ASN A 409 4.69 8.26 5.71
N GLY A 410 4.78 7.37 4.72
CA GLY A 410 4.06 6.10 4.72
C GLY A 410 4.78 5.00 3.95
N LYS A 411 4.39 3.73 4.19
CA LYS A 411 4.92 2.57 3.45
C LYS A 411 4.13 2.26 2.18
N THR A 412 2.80 2.41 2.23
CA THR A 412 1.88 2.18 1.10
C THR A 412 0.86 3.31 1.02
N PHE A 413 0.53 3.75 -0.20
CA PHE A 413 -0.34 4.90 -0.46
C PHE A 413 -1.55 4.50 -1.30
N ILE A 414 -2.73 5.00 -0.94
CA ILE A 414 -3.98 4.80 -1.68
C ILE A 414 -4.58 6.17 -2.00
N MET A 415 -4.74 6.47 -3.27
CA MET A 415 -5.44 7.66 -3.75
C MET A 415 -6.95 7.41 -3.74
N SER A 416 -7.69 8.28 -3.08
CA SER A 416 -9.16 8.24 -2.98
C SER A 416 -9.78 9.64 -2.93
N SER A 417 -9.17 10.61 -3.63
CA SER A 417 -9.60 12.01 -3.67
C SER A 417 -10.68 12.29 -4.72
N GLY A 418 -11.21 11.25 -5.36
CA GLY A 418 -12.24 11.32 -6.37
C GLY A 418 -11.70 11.67 -7.75
N SER A 419 -12.58 11.52 -8.74
CA SER A 419 -12.22 11.54 -10.16
C SER A 419 -11.67 12.88 -10.68
N ILE A 420 -11.80 13.97 -9.92
CA ILE A 420 -11.21 15.27 -10.27
C ILE A 420 -9.86 15.47 -9.58
N HIS A 421 -9.80 15.33 -8.25
CA HIS A 421 -8.58 15.68 -7.51
C HIS A 421 -7.50 14.58 -7.54
N THR A 422 -7.88 13.29 -7.62
CA THR A 422 -6.93 12.18 -7.77
C THR A 422 -5.99 12.38 -8.98
N PRO A 423 -6.48 12.58 -10.23
CA PRO A 423 -5.58 12.78 -11.36
C PRO A 423 -4.78 14.09 -11.29
N ILE A 424 -5.26 15.12 -10.60
CA ILE A 424 -4.52 16.39 -10.42
C ILE A 424 -3.30 16.16 -9.53
N ILE A 425 -3.47 15.46 -8.40
CA ILE A 425 -2.37 15.15 -7.47
C ILE A 425 -1.33 14.26 -8.16
N LEU A 426 -1.77 13.26 -8.91
CA LEU A 426 -0.89 12.36 -9.67
C LEU A 426 -0.07 13.13 -10.72
N GLN A 427 -0.71 14.02 -11.49
CA GLN A 427 0.00 14.86 -12.48
C GLN A 427 1.02 15.80 -11.83
N LYS A 428 0.68 16.44 -10.70
CA LYS A 428 1.65 17.23 -9.91
C LYS A 428 2.81 16.39 -9.36
N SER A 429 2.64 15.07 -9.32
CA SER A 429 3.64 14.10 -8.88
C SER A 429 4.43 13.49 -10.03
N GLY A 430 4.20 13.93 -11.27
CA GLY A 430 4.88 13.43 -12.47
C GLY A 430 4.28 12.15 -13.07
N ILE A 431 3.05 11.79 -12.70
CA ILE A 431 2.34 10.62 -13.23
C ILE A 431 1.32 11.10 -14.27
N GLU A 432 1.41 10.59 -15.50
CA GLU A 432 0.46 10.92 -16.56
C GLU A 432 -0.89 10.20 -16.35
N CYS A 433 -1.98 10.95 -16.31
CA CYS A 433 -3.34 10.44 -16.15
C CYS A 433 -4.37 11.52 -16.53
N GLY A 434 -5.67 11.24 -16.36
CA GLY A 434 -6.73 12.22 -16.59
C GLY A 434 -7.07 12.45 -18.06
N ASN A 435 -6.61 11.57 -18.96
CA ASN A 435 -6.85 11.64 -20.41
C ASN A 435 -8.27 11.21 -20.83
N ASN A 436 -9.07 10.72 -19.89
CA ASN A 436 -10.45 10.30 -20.11
C ASN A 436 -11.30 10.78 -18.94
N VAL A 437 -12.57 11.12 -19.19
CA VAL A 437 -13.56 11.42 -18.16
C VAL A 437 -14.89 10.88 -18.62
N TYR A 438 -15.61 10.23 -17.71
CA TYR A 438 -17.01 9.89 -17.87
C TYR A 438 -17.85 10.73 -16.91
N ASP A 439 -18.96 11.25 -17.40
CA ASP A 439 -20.04 11.81 -16.59
C ASP A 439 -21.34 11.70 -17.37
N HIS A 440 -22.47 11.55 -16.68
CA HIS A 440 -23.76 11.53 -17.36
C HIS A 440 -24.24 12.96 -17.60
N ALA A 441 -24.54 13.26 -18.85
CA ALA A 441 -25.24 14.47 -19.23
C ALA A 441 -26.75 14.22 -19.24
N GLY A 442 -27.52 15.15 -18.66
CA GLY A 442 -28.96 15.02 -18.57
C GLY A 442 -29.70 16.34 -18.42
N ILE A 443 -31.02 16.27 -18.44
CA ILE A 443 -31.92 17.39 -18.23
C ILE A 443 -32.88 17.09 -17.08
N ARG A 444 -33.30 18.13 -16.35
CA ARG A 444 -34.28 18.03 -15.28
C ARG A 444 -35.62 18.58 -15.73
N LEU A 445 -36.65 17.77 -15.63
CA LEU A 445 -38.01 18.10 -16.07
C LEU A 445 -38.95 18.17 -14.88
N GLN A 446 -40.00 18.98 -15.01
CA GLN A 446 -41.02 19.15 -13.97
C GLN A 446 -42.37 18.66 -14.49
N PHE A 447 -43.02 17.84 -13.67
CA PHE A 447 -44.35 17.30 -13.93
C PHE A 447 -45.28 17.64 -12.78
N LYS A 448 -46.51 18.01 -13.12
CA LYS A 448 -47.60 18.25 -12.16
C LYS A 448 -48.76 17.32 -12.43
N LYS A 449 -49.50 16.95 -11.40
CA LYS A 449 -50.67 16.07 -11.54
C LYS A 449 -51.91 16.91 -11.84
N VAL A 450 -52.62 16.58 -12.91
CA VAL A 450 -53.82 17.32 -13.38
C VAL A 450 -55.04 16.84 -12.61
N VAL A 451 -55.78 17.79 -12.03
CA VAL A 451 -57.07 17.57 -11.36
C VAL A 451 -58.22 17.67 -12.36
N SER A 452 -58.20 18.74 -13.17
CA SER A 452 -59.15 18.96 -14.25
C SER A 452 -58.48 19.68 -15.42
N ILE A 453 -58.83 19.27 -16.63
CA ILE A 453 -58.32 19.86 -17.86
C ILE A 453 -59.09 21.16 -18.13
N GLY A 454 -58.36 22.25 -18.33
CA GLY A 454 -58.96 23.53 -18.72
C GLY A 454 -59.49 23.47 -20.16
N ASN A 455 -60.57 24.20 -20.45
CA ASN A 455 -61.04 24.36 -21.84
C ASN A 455 -60.15 25.34 -22.61
N SER A 456 -60.44 25.63 -23.88
CA SER A 456 -59.62 26.49 -24.75
C SER A 456 -59.34 27.92 -24.22
N GLU A 457 -60.06 28.35 -23.17
CA GLU A 457 -59.94 29.66 -22.53
C GLU A 457 -59.48 29.60 -21.05
N GLU A 458 -59.35 28.40 -20.44
CA GLU A 458 -59.01 28.22 -19.03
C GLU A 458 -57.73 27.37 -18.87
N GLU A 459 -56.90 27.67 -17.86
CA GLU A 459 -55.71 26.87 -17.54
C GLU A 459 -56.08 25.53 -16.86
N ASP A 460 -55.23 24.51 -17.02
CA ASP A 460 -55.36 23.26 -16.28
C ASP A 460 -55.26 23.50 -14.77
N ILE A 461 -56.07 22.79 -13.99
CA ILE A 461 -56.00 22.81 -12.54
C ILE A 461 -55.10 21.66 -12.08
N TYR A 462 -54.12 21.96 -11.23
CA TYR A 462 -53.13 20.99 -10.74
C TYR A 462 -53.30 20.68 -9.25
N GLU A 463 -52.88 19.48 -8.86
CA GLU A 463 -52.81 19.07 -7.45
C GLU A 463 -51.78 19.91 -6.69
N ASN A 464 -52.14 20.32 -5.48
CA ASN A 464 -51.23 21.04 -4.57
C ASN A 464 -50.36 20.09 -3.72
N ASP A 465 -50.73 18.80 -3.65
CA ASP A 465 -49.94 17.75 -3.01
C ASP A 465 -50.06 16.47 -3.84
N LEU A 466 -48.93 15.97 -4.34
CA LEU A 466 -48.86 14.77 -5.15
C LEU A 466 -49.05 13.48 -4.34
N GLY A 467 -49.05 13.55 -3.01
CA GLY A 467 -49.21 12.40 -2.12
C GLY A 467 -47.94 11.57 -1.95
N PHE A 468 -46.77 12.10 -2.33
CA PHE A 468 -45.48 11.39 -2.22
C PHE A 468 -44.87 11.47 -0.81
N ASN A 469 -45.35 12.36 0.07
CA ASN A 469 -44.76 12.56 1.40
C ASN A 469 -43.24 12.82 1.34
N ASN A 470 -42.85 13.68 0.40
CA ASN A 470 -41.48 14.11 0.08
C ASN A 470 -40.66 14.69 1.25
N ASN A 471 -41.29 15.06 2.37
CA ASN A 471 -40.59 15.43 3.62
C ASN A 471 -40.13 14.22 4.44
N LYS A 472 -40.67 13.03 4.15
CA LYS A 472 -40.37 11.78 4.89
C LYS A 472 -39.79 10.70 4.01
N ILE A 473 -40.03 10.71 2.70
CA ILE A 473 -39.58 9.66 1.78
C ILE A 473 -38.50 10.20 0.85
N ILE A 474 -37.36 9.51 0.83
CA ILE A 474 -36.26 9.76 -0.09
C ILE A 474 -36.51 9.05 -1.43
N SER A 475 -36.12 9.73 -2.50
CA SER A 475 -36.34 9.27 -3.87
C SER A 475 -35.48 8.06 -4.22
N HIS A 476 -36.10 6.99 -4.71
CA HIS A 476 -35.45 5.69 -4.91
C HIS A 476 -35.77 5.01 -6.24
N ILE A 477 -36.87 5.41 -6.90
CA ILE A 477 -37.27 4.83 -8.20
C ILE A 477 -36.36 5.34 -9.32
N GLN A 478 -35.82 4.41 -10.08
CA GLN A 478 -35.07 4.68 -11.31
C GLN A 478 -35.61 3.80 -12.43
N THR A 479 -35.56 4.29 -13.66
CA THR A 479 -35.81 3.48 -14.85
C THR A 479 -34.65 3.60 -15.83
N MET A 480 -34.50 2.57 -16.66
CA MET A 480 -33.54 2.55 -17.77
C MET A 480 -34.19 1.96 -19.01
N GLU A 481 -33.64 2.32 -20.17
CA GLU A 481 -33.93 1.59 -21.39
C GLU A 481 -33.22 0.22 -21.39
N HIS A 482 -33.80 -0.79 -22.05
CA HIS A 482 -33.32 -2.18 -21.99
C HIS A 482 -31.86 -2.36 -22.42
N ALA A 483 -31.39 -1.56 -23.39
CA ALA A 483 -30.02 -1.55 -23.87
C ALA A 483 -29.16 -0.46 -23.20
N ASN A 484 -29.57 0.05 -22.04
CA ASN A 484 -28.82 1.00 -21.20
C ASN A 484 -28.40 2.29 -21.93
N LYS A 485 -29.20 2.77 -22.88
CA LYS A 485 -28.92 4.01 -23.63
C LYS A 485 -29.08 5.25 -22.75
N TRP A 486 -30.11 5.26 -21.93
CA TRP A 486 -30.46 6.35 -21.03
C TRP A 486 -31.08 5.82 -19.74
N GLN A 487 -31.11 6.69 -18.75
CA GLN A 487 -31.65 6.44 -17.42
C GLN A 487 -32.56 7.60 -16.99
N THR A 488 -33.48 7.33 -16.08
CA THR A 488 -34.39 8.32 -15.54
C THR A 488 -34.53 8.16 -14.04
N PHE A 489 -34.45 9.28 -13.32
CA PHE A 489 -34.66 9.35 -11.89
C PHE A 489 -35.92 10.16 -11.60
N TYR A 490 -36.84 9.56 -10.85
CA TYR A 490 -38.03 10.24 -10.37
C TYR A 490 -37.73 10.71 -8.94
N SER A 491 -37.74 12.02 -8.75
CA SER A 491 -37.34 12.65 -7.49
C SER A 491 -38.38 13.65 -7.00
N THR A 492 -38.48 13.76 -5.68
CA THR A 492 -39.28 14.78 -5.00
C THR A 492 -38.37 15.62 -4.12
N ILE A 493 -38.66 16.92 -4.01
CA ILE A 493 -37.88 17.84 -3.17
C ILE A 493 -38.68 18.11 -1.89
N PRO A 494 -38.12 17.93 -0.68
CA PRO A 494 -38.77 18.32 0.57
C PRO A 494 -39.30 19.76 0.51
N GLY A 495 -40.54 19.96 0.96
CA GLY A 495 -41.23 21.25 0.92
C GLY A 495 -41.82 21.64 -0.45
N LYS A 496 -41.60 20.86 -1.52
CA LYS A 496 -42.22 21.06 -2.84
C LYS A 496 -43.16 19.91 -3.19
N ASN A 497 -44.35 19.93 -2.61
CA ASN A 497 -45.27 18.79 -2.61
C ASN A 497 -46.07 18.65 -3.91
N ASP A 498 -46.13 19.69 -4.74
CA ASP A 498 -46.96 19.77 -5.96
C ASP A 498 -46.22 19.36 -7.25
N THR A 499 -44.92 19.02 -7.16
CA THR A 499 -44.05 18.85 -8.33
C THR A 499 -43.24 17.56 -8.27
N LEU A 500 -43.33 16.75 -9.32
CA LEU A 500 -42.46 15.60 -9.57
C LEU A 500 -41.30 16.04 -10.47
N TYR A 501 -40.07 15.83 -10.01
CA TYR A 501 -38.86 16.10 -10.79
C TYR A 501 -38.43 14.82 -11.50
N VAL A 502 -38.27 14.90 -12.82
CA VAL A 502 -37.86 13.77 -13.66
C VAL A 502 -36.53 14.14 -14.30
N THR A 503 -35.45 13.57 -13.78
CA THR A 503 -34.11 13.76 -14.33
C THR A 503 -33.84 12.67 -15.34
N ILE A 504 -33.64 13.06 -16.59
CA ILE A 504 -33.35 12.14 -17.70
C ILE A 504 -31.89 12.35 -18.11
N ALA A 505 -31.12 11.27 -18.23
CA ALA A 505 -29.71 11.36 -18.56
C ALA A 505 -29.25 10.22 -19.47
N GLN A 506 -28.09 10.39 -20.10
CA GLN A 506 -27.34 9.27 -20.67
C GLN A 506 -27.10 8.19 -19.61
N CYS A 507 -27.00 6.93 -20.01
CA CYS A 507 -26.66 5.81 -19.12
C CYS A 507 -25.25 5.29 -19.44
N MET A 508 -25.10 4.13 -20.08
CA MET A 508 -23.77 3.51 -20.29
C MET A 508 -23.12 3.92 -21.62
N ASN A 509 -23.86 4.53 -22.56
CA ASN A 509 -23.28 5.09 -23.78
C ASN A 509 -22.98 6.59 -23.59
N ILE A 510 -21.83 6.87 -22.99
CA ILE A 510 -21.32 8.22 -22.70
C ILE A 510 -19.94 8.42 -23.32
N PRO A 511 -19.61 9.64 -23.80
CA PRO A 511 -18.28 9.94 -24.32
C PRO A 511 -17.21 9.86 -23.22
N SER A 512 -15.98 9.52 -23.63
CA SER A 512 -14.77 9.51 -22.78
C SER A 512 -13.75 10.58 -23.19
N SER A 513 -14.13 11.49 -24.09
CA SER A 513 -13.23 12.45 -24.75
C SER A 513 -12.87 13.67 -23.90
N GLY A 514 -13.57 13.86 -22.77
CA GLY A 514 -13.19 14.85 -21.75
C GLY A 514 -11.89 14.48 -21.03
N HIS A 515 -11.35 15.43 -20.27
CA HIS A 515 -10.09 15.27 -19.55
C HIS A 515 -10.02 16.11 -18.27
N VAL A 516 -9.14 15.70 -17.36
CA VAL A 516 -8.70 16.48 -16.19
C VAL A 516 -7.19 16.59 -16.26
N LYS A 517 -6.68 17.75 -16.67
CA LYS A 517 -5.25 17.96 -16.95
C LYS A 517 -4.67 19.15 -16.22
N LEU A 518 -3.35 19.12 -16.05
CA LEU A 518 -2.56 20.32 -15.79
C LEU A 518 -2.00 20.83 -17.13
N ILE A 519 -2.35 22.06 -17.48
CA ILE A 519 -1.83 22.78 -18.65
C ILE A 519 -1.16 24.05 -18.12
N ASP A 520 0.14 24.18 -18.30
CA ASP A 520 0.96 25.29 -17.75
C ASP A 520 0.70 25.51 -16.25
N ASP A 521 0.76 24.42 -15.47
CA ASP A 521 0.46 24.35 -14.03
C ASP A 521 -0.95 24.78 -13.60
N LYS A 522 -1.87 24.99 -14.55
CA LYS A 522 -3.28 25.29 -14.28
C LYS A 522 -4.17 24.07 -14.48
N ILE A 523 -5.11 23.89 -13.56
CA ILE A 523 -6.14 22.85 -13.66
C ILE A 523 -7.05 23.19 -14.85
N ASN A 524 -7.08 22.31 -15.83
CA ASN A 524 -7.95 22.35 -16.99
C ASN A 524 -8.86 21.11 -16.97
N ILE A 525 -10.16 21.34 -16.80
CA ILE A 525 -11.16 20.28 -16.71
C ILE A 525 -12.12 20.48 -17.87
N VAL A 526 -12.32 19.43 -18.66
CA VAL A 526 -13.28 19.40 -19.76
C VAL A 526 -14.13 18.15 -19.60
N MET A 527 -15.45 18.29 -19.53
CA MET A 527 -16.36 17.14 -19.44
C MET A 527 -16.68 16.55 -20.81
N ASP A 528 -16.84 17.41 -21.82
CA ASP A 528 -17.17 17.03 -23.20
C ASP A 528 -18.36 16.05 -23.30
N HIS A 529 -19.48 16.42 -22.68
CA HIS A 529 -20.71 15.60 -22.63
C HIS A 529 -21.29 15.22 -24.01
N PHE A 530 -20.91 15.94 -25.07
CA PHE A 530 -21.36 15.67 -26.43
C PHE A 530 -20.35 14.86 -27.25
N GLY A 531 -19.06 14.92 -26.95
CA GLY A 531 -18.04 14.25 -27.75
C GLY A 531 -18.05 14.73 -29.20
N ASN A 532 -17.89 13.80 -30.13
CA ASN A 532 -17.99 14.09 -31.57
C ASN A 532 -19.45 14.27 -32.05
N ASP A 533 -19.64 14.76 -33.28
CA ASP A 533 -20.97 15.02 -33.85
C ASP A 533 -21.91 13.81 -33.83
N LYS A 534 -21.36 12.60 -34.02
CA LYS A 534 -22.15 11.36 -33.95
C LYS A 534 -22.63 11.10 -32.53
N GLN A 535 -21.75 11.25 -31.54
CA GLN A 535 -22.10 11.07 -30.13
C GLN A 535 -23.10 12.15 -29.68
N LYS A 536 -22.92 13.41 -30.10
CA LYS A 536 -23.88 14.50 -29.86
C LYS A 536 -25.28 14.12 -30.33
N LEU A 537 -25.41 13.62 -31.56
CA LEU A 537 -26.69 13.18 -32.12
C LEU A 537 -27.31 12.03 -31.32
N LEU A 538 -26.49 11.04 -30.91
CA LEU A 538 -26.96 9.94 -30.06
C LEU A 538 -27.47 10.45 -28.72
N THR A 539 -26.69 11.29 -28.03
CA THR A 539 -27.07 11.91 -26.74
C THR A 539 -28.43 12.59 -26.85
N ILE A 540 -28.61 13.47 -27.83
CA ILE A 540 -29.88 14.19 -28.02
C ILE A 540 -31.04 13.23 -28.28
N ASN A 541 -30.83 12.22 -29.13
CA ASN A 541 -31.87 11.25 -29.45
C ASN A 541 -32.23 10.37 -28.24
N TYR A 542 -31.26 10.01 -27.40
CA TYR A 542 -31.50 9.27 -26.17
C TYR A 542 -32.32 10.09 -25.18
N ILE A 543 -31.99 11.36 -24.96
CA ILE A 543 -32.77 12.24 -24.08
C ILE A 543 -34.19 12.46 -24.61
N LYS A 544 -34.38 12.59 -25.93
CA LYS A 544 -35.71 12.67 -26.55
C LYS A 544 -36.52 11.39 -26.40
N ASP A 545 -35.92 10.24 -26.69
CA ASP A 545 -36.58 8.93 -26.54
C ASP A 545 -36.99 8.70 -25.09
N ALA A 546 -36.11 9.02 -24.15
CA ALA A 546 -36.40 8.99 -22.74
C ALA A 546 -37.55 9.91 -22.35
N PHE A 547 -37.57 11.16 -22.83
CA PHE A 547 -38.69 12.07 -22.59
C PHE A 547 -40.01 11.49 -23.09
N ILE A 548 -40.06 11.03 -24.34
CA ILE A 548 -41.28 10.50 -24.95
C ILE A 548 -41.82 9.31 -24.16
N LYS A 549 -40.96 8.32 -23.86
CA LYS A 549 -41.39 7.11 -23.13
C LYS A 549 -41.83 7.43 -21.70
N ASN A 550 -41.10 8.27 -20.99
CA ASN A 550 -41.46 8.67 -19.63
C ASN A 550 -42.74 9.50 -19.58
N SER A 551 -42.85 10.53 -20.43
CA SER A 551 -44.05 11.38 -20.50
C SER A 551 -45.30 10.58 -20.83
N THR A 552 -45.22 9.67 -21.81
CA THR A 552 -46.34 8.77 -22.15
C THR A 552 -46.83 8.00 -20.92
N LEU A 553 -45.91 7.39 -20.17
CA LEU A 553 -46.27 6.60 -18.99
C LEU A 553 -46.78 7.46 -17.82
N LEU A 554 -46.24 8.67 -17.65
CA LEU A 554 -46.64 9.62 -16.62
C LEU A 554 -48.01 10.25 -16.90
N GLU A 555 -48.31 10.57 -18.15
CA GLU A 555 -49.61 11.12 -18.59
C GLU A 555 -50.75 10.13 -18.33
N GLU A 556 -50.53 8.83 -18.54
CA GLU A 556 -51.50 7.78 -18.24
C GLU A 556 -51.89 7.68 -16.76
N ILE A 557 -51.04 8.18 -15.84
CA ILE A 557 -51.33 8.28 -14.40
C ILE A 557 -51.59 9.72 -13.95
N GLY A 558 -51.89 10.61 -14.89
CA GLY A 558 -52.38 11.97 -14.65
C GLY A 558 -51.31 13.04 -14.48
N TYR A 559 -50.03 12.75 -14.75
CA TYR A 559 -48.95 13.74 -14.65
C TYR A 559 -48.68 14.38 -16.01
N LYS A 560 -48.70 15.70 -16.06
CA LYS A 560 -48.43 16.51 -17.26
C LYS A 560 -47.12 17.26 -17.10
N TYR A 561 -46.32 17.26 -18.16
CA TYR A 561 -45.11 18.08 -18.24
C TYR A 561 -45.47 19.57 -18.37
N ILE A 562 -44.85 20.43 -17.57
CA ILE A 562 -45.17 21.87 -17.48
C ILE A 562 -44.13 22.80 -18.13
N GLY A 563 -43.15 22.25 -18.85
CA GLY A 563 -42.10 23.04 -19.49
C GLY A 563 -42.34 23.30 -20.99
N GLN A 564 -41.34 23.91 -21.64
CA GLN A 564 -41.36 24.17 -23.08
C GLN A 564 -41.30 22.87 -23.88
N GLN A 565 -41.91 22.86 -25.07
CA GLN A 565 -41.85 21.71 -25.98
C GLN A 565 -40.40 21.23 -26.16
N ILE A 566 -40.16 19.95 -25.85
CA ILE A 566 -38.85 19.33 -25.99
C ILE A 566 -38.41 19.36 -27.46
N SER A 567 -37.26 19.99 -27.71
CA SER A 567 -36.64 20.11 -29.03
C SER A 567 -35.15 19.83 -28.94
N THR A 568 -34.48 19.59 -30.08
CA THR A 568 -33.02 19.45 -30.16
C THR A 568 -32.32 20.61 -29.45
N LYS A 569 -32.71 21.84 -29.78
CA LYS A 569 -32.09 23.07 -29.26
C LYS A 569 -32.34 23.24 -27.76
N LEU A 570 -33.53 22.88 -27.28
CA LEU A 570 -33.81 22.92 -25.85
C LEU A 570 -32.91 21.94 -25.09
N ILE A 571 -32.78 20.70 -25.58
CA ILE A 571 -31.90 19.71 -24.94
C ILE A 571 -30.47 20.22 -24.94
N GLU A 572 -29.94 20.63 -26.09
CA GLU A 572 -28.56 21.14 -26.19
C GLU A 572 -28.27 22.28 -25.21
N ASN A 573 -29.22 23.19 -25.01
CA ASN A 573 -29.06 24.34 -24.13
C ASN A 573 -29.24 24.03 -22.64
N ASN A 574 -29.80 22.87 -22.27
CA ASN A 574 -30.15 22.54 -20.89
C ASN A 574 -29.49 21.26 -20.38
N ILE A 575 -28.55 20.68 -21.14
CA ILE A 575 -27.73 19.57 -20.64
C ILE A 575 -26.89 20.05 -19.45
N GLU A 576 -26.96 19.29 -18.37
CA GLU A 576 -26.20 19.49 -17.14
C GLU A 576 -25.48 18.19 -16.74
N SER A 577 -24.43 18.34 -15.93
CA SER A 577 -23.77 17.23 -15.24
C SER A 577 -24.69 16.62 -14.19
N LEU A 578 -24.69 15.28 -14.10
CA LEU A 578 -25.26 14.58 -12.95
C LEU A 578 -24.29 14.43 -11.78
N ASN A 579 -23.04 14.92 -11.92
CA ASN A 579 -21.96 14.80 -10.93
C ASN A 579 -21.52 13.35 -10.67
N HIS A 580 -21.69 12.47 -11.64
CA HIS A 580 -21.30 11.07 -11.57
C HIS A 580 -19.94 10.88 -12.24
N ILE A 581 -18.97 11.72 -11.88
CA ILE A 581 -17.68 11.81 -12.58
C ILE A 581 -16.83 10.58 -12.27
N HIS A 582 -16.34 9.87 -13.29
CA HIS A 582 -15.52 8.66 -13.14
C HIS A 582 -14.53 8.45 -14.29
N GLY A 583 -13.65 7.47 -14.14
CA GLY A 583 -12.79 6.98 -15.23
C GLY A 583 -11.59 7.85 -15.62
N THR A 584 -11.08 8.69 -14.72
CA THR A 584 -9.90 9.54 -14.98
C THR A 584 -8.56 8.86 -14.79
N CYS A 585 -8.53 7.71 -14.11
CA CYS A 585 -7.35 6.89 -13.83
C CYS A 585 -7.62 5.41 -14.11
N GLN A 586 -8.16 5.11 -15.30
CA GLN A 586 -8.72 3.80 -15.67
C GLN A 586 -7.77 2.61 -15.45
N ILE A 587 -8.35 1.48 -15.03
CA ILE A 587 -7.70 0.16 -15.08
C ILE A 587 -7.25 -0.14 -16.52
N GLY A 588 -6.03 -0.67 -16.66
CA GLY A 588 -5.39 -0.96 -17.93
C GLY A 588 -4.75 0.27 -18.61
N LYS A 589 -4.90 1.47 -18.05
CA LYS A 589 -4.25 2.70 -18.56
C LYS A 589 -3.35 3.39 -17.53
N VAL A 590 -3.84 3.59 -16.31
CA VAL A 590 -3.11 4.26 -15.22
C VAL A 590 -2.76 3.27 -14.10
N VAL A 591 -3.67 2.34 -13.84
CA VAL A 591 -3.47 1.25 -12.87
C VAL A 591 -3.59 -0.11 -13.52
N ASP A 592 -2.96 -1.12 -12.94
CA ASP A 592 -3.15 -2.53 -13.32
C ASP A 592 -4.46 -3.12 -12.74
N ALA A 593 -4.69 -4.41 -12.95
CA ALA A 593 -5.86 -5.12 -12.47
C ALA A 593 -5.92 -5.26 -10.92
N ASP A 594 -4.80 -5.01 -10.23
CA ASP A 594 -4.71 -4.97 -8.78
C ASP A 594 -4.80 -3.52 -8.24
N HIS A 595 -5.19 -2.58 -9.11
CA HIS A 595 -5.34 -1.14 -8.84
C HIS A 595 -4.02 -0.42 -8.47
N LYS A 596 -2.88 -1.05 -8.77
CA LYS A 596 -1.56 -0.48 -8.54
C LYS A 596 -1.18 0.44 -9.69
N VAL A 597 -0.66 1.63 -9.38
CA VAL A 597 -0.23 2.61 -10.39
C VAL A 597 0.97 2.06 -11.16
N PHE A 598 0.90 2.12 -12.49
CA PHE A 598 1.97 1.62 -13.34
C PHE A 598 3.30 2.31 -13.03
N GLY A 599 4.35 1.49 -12.89
CA GLY A 599 5.70 1.97 -12.63
C GLY A 599 5.96 2.48 -11.22
N ILE A 600 4.99 2.38 -10.28
CA ILE A 600 5.16 2.80 -8.89
C ILE A 600 4.85 1.64 -7.94
N ASP A 601 5.80 1.27 -7.08
CA ASP A 601 5.78 0.01 -6.34
C ASP A 601 4.72 -0.07 -5.24
N ASN A 602 4.37 1.06 -4.63
CA ASN A 602 3.59 1.13 -3.40
C ASN A 602 2.46 2.17 -3.45
N LEU A 603 1.97 2.49 -4.65
CA LEU A 603 0.90 3.44 -4.88
C LEU A 603 -0.28 2.77 -5.58
N TYR A 604 -1.47 2.95 -5.02
CA TYR A 604 -2.73 2.39 -5.51
C TYR A 604 -3.79 3.47 -5.65
N ILE A 605 -4.86 3.19 -6.39
CA ILE A 605 -6.02 4.08 -6.51
C ILE A 605 -7.28 3.30 -6.19
N GLY A 606 -8.06 3.77 -5.22
CA GLY A 606 -9.25 3.09 -4.72
C GLY A 606 -10.46 4.00 -4.69
N ASP A 607 -10.76 4.67 -5.81
CA ASP A 607 -11.97 5.47 -5.99
C ASP A 607 -12.51 5.30 -7.43
N SER A 608 -13.63 5.97 -7.74
CA SER A 608 -14.29 5.86 -9.05
C SER A 608 -13.46 6.34 -10.24
N SER A 609 -12.29 6.97 -10.04
CA SER A 609 -11.40 7.32 -11.15
C SER A 609 -10.90 6.08 -11.90
N ILE A 610 -10.86 4.91 -11.26
CA ILE A 610 -10.32 3.69 -11.88
C ILE A 610 -11.30 2.99 -12.83
N LEU A 611 -12.59 3.35 -12.80
CA LEU A 611 -13.61 2.71 -13.64
C LEU A 611 -13.26 2.88 -15.12
N ASN A 612 -12.92 1.78 -15.79
CA ASN A 612 -12.53 1.75 -17.20
C ASN A 612 -13.74 1.73 -18.16
N HIS A 613 -14.93 1.44 -17.63
CA HIS A 613 -16.20 1.46 -18.35
C HIS A 613 -17.23 2.39 -17.67
N PRO A 614 -18.16 2.97 -18.44
CA PRO A 614 -19.29 3.73 -17.92
C PRO A 614 -20.14 2.96 -16.89
N TRP A 615 -20.40 3.58 -15.74
CA TRP A 615 -21.30 3.02 -14.73
C TRP A 615 -22.74 3.48 -14.93
N GLY A 616 -23.73 2.58 -14.89
CA GLY A 616 -25.15 2.93 -15.04
C GLY A 616 -25.78 3.51 -13.77
N GLY A 617 -25.47 4.76 -13.41
CA GLY A 617 -26.11 5.44 -12.27
C GLY A 617 -25.15 6.20 -11.37
N PRO A 618 -25.57 6.57 -10.14
CA PRO A 618 -24.71 7.19 -9.14
C PRO A 618 -23.45 6.38 -8.86
N THR A 619 -22.30 7.06 -8.76
CA THR A 619 -20.97 6.44 -8.66
C THR A 619 -20.47 6.30 -7.22
N SER A 620 -21.26 6.65 -6.19
CA SER A 620 -20.84 6.53 -4.79
C SER A 620 -20.67 5.08 -4.35
N THR A 621 -21.59 4.19 -4.72
CA THR A 621 -21.50 2.75 -4.40
C THR A 621 -20.32 2.07 -5.09
N PRO A 622 -20.12 2.18 -6.43
CA PRO A 622 -18.93 1.58 -7.06
C PRO A 622 -17.63 2.23 -6.59
N SER A 623 -17.63 3.51 -6.16
CA SER A 623 -16.45 4.12 -5.52
C SER A 623 -16.11 3.49 -4.17
N ALA A 624 -17.10 3.22 -3.32
CA ALA A 624 -16.90 2.49 -2.06
C ALA A 624 -16.33 1.08 -2.32
N VAL A 625 -16.91 0.36 -3.29
CA VAL A 625 -16.46 -0.97 -3.69
C VAL A 625 -15.04 -0.96 -4.26
N ALA A 626 -14.69 0.02 -5.11
CA ALA A 626 -13.34 0.19 -5.62
C ALA A 626 -12.31 0.30 -4.48
N GLY A 627 -12.65 1.01 -3.39
CA GLY A 627 -11.84 1.06 -2.18
C GLY A 627 -11.64 -0.31 -1.51
N MET A 628 -12.72 -1.09 -1.36
CA MET A 628 -12.68 -2.44 -0.78
C MET A 628 -11.84 -3.41 -1.62
N VAL A 629 -12.00 -3.38 -2.95
CA VAL A 629 -11.22 -4.18 -3.89
C VAL A 629 -9.74 -3.83 -3.75
N THR A 630 -9.40 -2.54 -3.79
CA THR A 630 -8.02 -2.06 -3.65
C THR A 630 -7.36 -2.55 -2.36
N ALA A 631 -8.05 -2.42 -1.22
CA ALA A 631 -7.55 -2.90 0.05
C ALA A 631 -7.36 -4.43 0.06
N SER A 632 -8.28 -5.20 -0.52
CA SER A 632 -8.14 -6.65 -0.68
C SER A 632 -6.89 -7.02 -1.49
N LYS A 633 -6.64 -6.33 -2.60
CA LYS A 633 -5.46 -6.57 -3.45
C LYS A 633 -4.15 -6.29 -2.71
N ILE A 634 -4.11 -5.23 -1.92
CA ILE A 634 -2.97 -4.92 -1.04
C ILE A 634 -2.77 -6.03 0.00
N ILE A 635 -3.84 -6.47 0.67
CA ILE A 635 -3.80 -7.55 1.66
C ILE A 635 -3.27 -8.85 1.03
N GLU A 636 -3.75 -9.21 -0.16
CA GLU A 636 -3.30 -10.39 -0.90
C GLU A 636 -1.82 -10.29 -1.28
N ALA A 637 -1.37 -9.13 -1.75
CA ALA A 637 0.03 -8.90 -2.09
C ALA A 637 0.94 -9.01 -0.85
N GLU A 638 0.53 -8.45 0.29
CA GLU A 638 1.30 -8.55 1.54
C GLU A 638 1.34 -9.97 2.10
N LYS A 639 0.22 -10.71 2.06
CA LYS A 639 0.19 -12.12 2.47
C LYS A 639 1.14 -12.98 1.65
N LYS A 640 1.33 -12.68 0.35
CA LYS A 640 2.33 -13.35 -0.49
C LYS A 640 3.76 -13.02 -0.07
N LEU A 641 4.00 -11.83 0.49
CA LEU A 641 5.32 -11.39 0.97
C LEU A 641 5.66 -11.89 2.39
N GLU A 642 4.66 -12.26 3.20
CA GLU A 642 4.90 -12.87 4.51
C GLU A 642 5.58 -14.24 4.35
N ILE A 643 6.68 -14.45 5.07
CA ILE A 643 7.39 -15.73 5.09
C ILE A 643 6.67 -16.63 6.10
N PRO A 644 6.21 -17.83 5.72
CA PRO A 644 5.47 -18.73 6.62
C PRO A 644 6.40 -19.40 7.65
N THR A 645 6.75 -18.65 8.69
CA THR A 645 7.69 -19.07 9.75
C THR A 645 7.14 -20.08 10.75
N HIS A 646 5.86 -20.43 10.66
CA HIS A 646 5.22 -21.43 11.54
C HIS A 646 5.54 -22.87 11.14
N ILE A 647 6.04 -23.10 9.92
CA ILE A 647 6.49 -24.42 9.44
C ILE A 647 8.02 -24.52 9.44
N LEU A 648 8.68 -23.61 8.71
CA LEU A 648 10.14 -23.60 8.50
C LEU A 648 10.73 -22.24 8.85
N VAL A 649 11.88 -22.24 9.52
CA VAL A 649 12.61 -21.01 9.88
C VAL A 649 14.08 -21.14 9.45
N CYS A 650 14.51 -20.30 8.52
CA CYS A 650 15.94 -20.13 8.22
C CYS A 650 16.56 -19.16 9.23
N SER A 651 17.35 -19.69 10.18
CA SER A 651 17.88 -18.97 11.35
C SER A 651 18.77 -17.77 10.98
N ASN A 652 19.52 -17.89 9.88
CA ASN A 652 20.47 -16.90 9.39
C ASN A 652 19.95 -16.11 8.17
N LEU A 653 18.65 -16.16 7.86
CA LEU A 653 18.05 -15.55 6.65
C LEU A 653 18.41 -14.07 6.46
N ASN A 654 18.44 -13.29 7.54
CA ASN A 654 18.73 -11.85 7.50
C ASN A 654 20.20 -11.53 7.21
N SER A 655 21.10 -12.51 7.28
CA SER A 655 22.52 -12.36 6.96
C SER A 655 22.85 -12.71 5.51
N LEU A 656 21.89 -13.23 4.75
CA LEU A 656 22.07 -13.63 3.36
C LEU A 656 21.93 -12.43 2.43
N ASP A 657 22.68 -12.45 1.32
CA ASP A 657 22.47 -11.51 0.22
C ASP A 657 21.04 -11.60 -0.33
N GLU A 658 20.47 -10.48 -0.76
CA GLU A 658 19.04 -10.37 -1.13
C GLU A 658 18.62 -11.39 -2.20
N ASN A 659 19.50 -11.67 -3.15
CA ASN A 659 19.27 -12.65 -4.21
C ASN A 659 19.17 -14.09 -3.68
N VAL A 660 20.01 -14.44 -2.70
CA VAL A 660 20.01 -15.74 -2.03
C VAL A 660 18.77 -15.87 -1.16
N LYS A 661 18.50 -14.83 -0.38
CA LYS A 661 17.34 -14.73 0.50
C LYS A 661 16.03 -14.97 -0.26
N ASN A 662 15.87 -14.41 -1.46
CA ASN A 662 14.67 -14.60 -2.28
C ASN A 662 14.45 -16.08 -2.65
N VAL A 663 15.50 -16.79 -3.06
CA VAL A 663 15.41 -18.23 -3.38
C VAL A 663 15.03 -19.05 -2.14
N VAL A 664 15.62 -18.74 -0.98
CA VAL A 664 15.30 -19.41 0.29
C VAL A 664 13.85 -19.18 0.70
N VAL A 665 13.37 -17.94 0.58
CA VAL A 665 11.98 -17.59 0.90
C VAL A 665 11.01 -18.31 -0.03
N ASP A 666 11.29 -18.39 -1.32
CA ASP A 666 10.44 -19.08 -2.29
C ASP A 666 10.37 -20.60 -2.02
N ALA A 667 11.50 -21.22 -1.65
CA ALA A 667 11.53 -22.64 -1.31
C ALA A 667 10.76 -22.94 -0.01
N ILE A 668 10.92 -22.10 1.02
CA ILE A 668 10.12 -22.18 2.26
C ILE A 668 8.63 -22.06 1.93
N ARG A 669 8.25 -21.06 1.13
CA ARG A 669 6.85 -20.83 0.75
C ARG A 669 6.25 -22.05 0.04
N ARG A 670 6.98 -22.64 -0.91
CA ARG A 670 6.50 -23.82 -1.64
C ARG A 670 6.18 -25.00 -0.72
N TRP A 671 7.03 -25.27 0.27
CA TRP A 671 6.76 -26.31 1.27
C TRP A 671 5.60 -25.95 2.19
N SER A 672 5.47 -24.69 2.59
CA SER A 672 4.38 -24.22 3.43
C SER A 672 3.02 -24.13 2.73
N GLU A 673 2.97 -24.18 1.40
CA GLU A 673 1.70 -24.37 0.67
C GLU A 673 1.16 -25.79 0.87
N VAL A 674 2.04 -26.77 1.00
CA VAL A 674 1.68 -28.20 1.13
C VAL A 674 1.47 -28.59 2.59
N ILE A 675 2.28 -28.06 3.50
CA ILE A 675 2.24 -28.43 4.92
C ILE A 675 1.27 -27.50 5.65
N VAL A 676 0.21 -28.08 6.20
CA VAL A 676 -0.81 -27.38 6.98
C VAL A 676 -0.33 -27.13 8.40
N SER A 677 0.36 -28.11 9.01
CA SER A 677 0.87 -27.99 10.38
C SER A 677 2.08 -28.90 10.62
N VAL A 678 2.94 -28.52 11.59
CA VAL A 678 4.07 -29.35 12.05
C VAL A 678 3.63 -30.17 13.26
N PRO A 679 3.94 -31.50 13.34
CA PRO A 679 3.40 -32.39 14.36
C PRO A 679 3.75 -32.00 15.80
N SER A 680 4.91 -31.38 15.98
CA SER A 680 5.39 -30.90 17.28
C SER A 680 4.73 -29.59 17.73
N GLY A 681 3.95 -28.93 16.86
CA GLY A 681 3.47 -27.56 17.03
C GLY A 681 4.57 -26.49 17.02
N LYS A 682 5.83 -26.86 16.73
CA LYS A 682 6.98 -25.96 16.68
C LYS A 682 7.60 -25.98 15.27
N PRO A 683 8.05 -24.82 14.75
CA PRO A 683 8.68 -24.78 13.44
C PRO A 683 10.04 -25.49 13.45
N ILE A 684 10.42 -26.04 12.30
CA ILE A 684 11.73 -26.64 12.09
C ILE A 684 12.71 -25.54 11.70
N THR A 685 13.83 -25.45 12.43
CA THR A 685 14.80 -24.37 12.25
C THR A 685 16.05 -24.87 11.54
N PHE A 686 16.44 -24.25 10.42
CA PHE A 686 17.69 -24.59 9.73
C PHE A 686 18.58 -23.38 9.48
N SER A 687 19.88 -23.61 9.35
CA SER A 687 20.81 -22.61 8.82
C SER A 687 21.11 -22.90 7.34
N PHE A 688 21.28 -21.86 6.52
CA PHE A 688 21.56 -22.00 5.10
C PHE A 688 22.89 -21.35 4.70
N TYR A 689 23.71 -22.06 3.93
CA TYR A 689 25.00 -21.56 3.46
C TYR A 689 25.23 -21.88 1.98
N VAL A 690 26.08 -21.06 1.34
CA VAL A 690 26.59 -21.30 -0.02
C VAL A 690 28.12 -21.43 0.08
N GLU A 691 28.63 -22.65 -0.01
CA GLU A 691 30.04 -22.96 0.24
C GLU A 691 30.63 -23.91 -0.82
N GLU A 692 31.95 -24.12 -0.80
CA GLU A 692 32.59 -25.10 -1.67
C GLU A 692 32.26 -26.51 -1.18
N LEU A 693 31.70 -27.35 -2.06
CA LEU A 693 31.38 -28.75 -1.79
C LEU A 693 32.25 -29.68 -2.66
N PRO A 694 32.38 -30.97 -2.30
CA PRO A 694 33.07 -31.95 -3.12
C PRO A 694 32.58 -31.96 -4.57
N LYS A 695 33.47 -32.35 -5.49
CA LYS A 695 33.18 -32.39 -6.93
C LYS A 695 31.93 -33.24 -7.20
N ASN A 696 31.00 -32.70 -8.00
CA ASN A 696 29.70 -33.29 -8.34
C ASN A 696 28.65 -33.32 -7.22
N THR A 697 28.87 -32.66 -6.09
CA THR A 697 27.85 -32.46 -5.05
C THR A 697 27.16 -31.11 -5.25
N LEU A 698 25.83 -31.10 -5.38
CA LEU A 698 25.05 -29.88 -5.62
C LEU A 698 24.56 -29.23 -4.31
N GLY A 699 24.19 -30.06 -3.34
CA GLY A 699 23.71 -29.69 -2.03
C GLY A 699 24.05 -30.75 -0.98
N SER A 700 23.92 -30.37 0.29
CA SER A 700 24.09 -31.24 1.44
C SER A 700 23.19 -30.76 2.57
N THR A 701 22.48 -31.70 3.18
CA THR A 701 21.63 -31.45 4.35
C THR A 701 22.09 -32.29 5.53
N SER A 702 22.13 -31.68 6.71
CA SER A 702 22.32 -32.38 7.99
C SER A 702 21.17 -32.03 8.95
N VAL A 703 20.61 -33.06 9.59
CA VAL A 703 19.72 -32.86 10.74
C VAL A 703 20.60 -32.82 11.98
N ASN A 704 20.44 -31.77 12.79
CA ASN A 704 21.19 -31.57 14.03
C ASN A 704 20.43 -32.09 15.24
N GLN A 705 19.11 -31.89 15.27
CA GLN A 705 18.26 -32.29 16.37
C GLN A 705 16.90 -32.81 15.89
N TYR A 706 16.30 -33.70 16.66
CA TYR A 706 14.93 -34.16 16.49
C TYR A 706 14.14 -33.95 17.79
N ILE A 707 12.81 -33.87 17.67
CA ILE A 707 11.89 -33.70 18.79
C ILE A 707 10.93 -34.88 18.88
N ASN A 708 10.70 -35.37 20.09
CA ASN A 708 9.62 -36.30 20.36
C ASN A 708 8.29 -35.56 20.48
N ILE A 709 7.30 -35.93 19.67
CA ILE A 709 6.04 -35.18 19.57
C ILE A 709 5.16 -35.31 20.83
N GLN A 710 5.29 -36.40 21.59
CA GLN A 710 4.50 -36.65 22.79
C GLN A 710 5.13 -35.99 24.02
N THR A 711 6.45 -36.09 24.17
CA THR A 711 7.16 -35.61 25.36
C THR A 711 7.72 -34.19 25.21
N ASN A 712 7.78 -33.66 23.97
CA ASN A 712 8.47 -32.42 23.61
C ASN A 712 9.98 -32.40 23.91
N GLU A 713 10.56 -33.58 24.17
CA GLU A 713 12.00 -33.72 24.39
C GLU A 713 12.77 -33.54 23.08
N VAL A 714 13.78 -32.67 23.09
CA VAL A 714 14.67 -32.42 21.94
C VAL A 714 15.99 -33.13 22.19
N LYS A 715 16.43 -33.94 21.22
CA LYS A 715 17.68 -34.71 21.27
C LYS A 715 18.55 -34.43 20.06
N GLU A 716 19.86 -34.60 20.23
CA GLU A 716 20.81 -34.52 19.12
C GLU A 716 20.66 -35.68 18.16
N TYR A 717 20.75 -35.39 16.87
CA TYR A 717 20.80 -36.39 15.82
C TYR A 717 22.24 -36.91 15.71
N ASN A 718 22.57 -37.99 16.42
CA ASN A 718 23.88 -38.61 16.42
C ASN A 718 23.75 -40.15 16.49
N MET A 719 24.84 -40.87 16.20
CA MET A 719 24.80 -42.34 16.11
C MET A 719 24.36 -43.03 17.41
N GLU A 720 24.67 -42.47 18.57
CA GLU A 720 24.24 -43.02 19.85
C GLU A 720 22.72 -42.96 20.00
N ASN A 721 22.12 -41.80 19.71
CA ASN A 721 20.67 -41.61 19.77
C ASN A 721 19.93 -42.33 18.65
N ILE A 722 20.53 -42.47 17.46
CA ILE A 722 19.94 -43.26 16.38
C ILE A 722 19.73 -44.70 16.83
N VAL A 723 20.77 -45.34 17.38
CA VAL A 723 20.73 -46.75 17.78
C VAL A 723 19.88 -46.96 19.03
N ASN A 724 20.00 -46.11 20.04
CA ASN A 724 19.39 -46.33 21.35
C ASN A 724 17.97 -45.75 21.49
N ASP A 725 17.54 -44.85 20.61
CA ASP A 725 16.24 -44.18 20.68
C ASP A 725 15.49 -44.25 19.35
N MET A 726 16.02 -43.66 18.28
CA MET A 726 15.26 -43.46 17.04
C MET A 726 14.83 -44.76 16.37
N MET A 727 15.70 -45.78 16.30
CA MET A 727 15.38 -47.08 15.70
C MET A 727 14.25 -47.83 16.42
N HIS A 728 13.86 -47.39 17.62
CA HIS A 728 12.73 -47.92 18.39
C HIS A 728 11.47 -47.06 18.29
N LYS A 729 11.48 -46.00 17.49
CA LYS A 729 10.35 -45.09 17.24
C LYS A 729 9.77 -45.36 15.86
N ASN A 730 8.45 -45.37 15.78
CA ASN A 730 7.72 -45.47 14.52
C ASN A 730 7.67 -44.11 13.83
N LEU A 731 7.34 -44.14 12.53
CA LEU A 731 7.00 -42.95 11.76
C LEU A 731 5.95 -42.11 12.50
N GLY A 732 6.17 -40.80 12.58
CA GLY A 732 5.29 -39.85 13.27
C GLY A 732 5.54 -39.69 14.77
N GLU A 733 6.34 -40.53 15.45
CA GLU A 733 6.62 -40.36 16.89
C GLU A 733 7.71 -39.32 17.19
N ILE A 734 8.61 -39.11 16.24
CA ILE A 734 9.63 -38.06 16.29
C ILE A 734 9.75 -37.38 14.93
N VAL A 735 10.11 -36.10 14.94
CA VAL A 735 10.33 -35.31 13.71
C VAL A 735 11.61 -34.47 13.84
N PRO A 736 12.24 -34.06 12.72
CA PRO A 736 13.34 -33.10 12.77
C PRO A 736 12.94 -31.82 13.51
N TYR A 737 13.90 -31.23 14.23
CA TYR A 737 13.72 -30.00 14.99
C TYR A 737 14.67 -28.90 14.52
N SER A 738 15.92 -29.26 14.23
CA SER A 738 16.87 -28.33 13.63
C SER A 738 17.88 -29.01 12.71
N GLY A 739 18.50 -28.22 11.82
CA GLY A 739 19.49 -28.72 10.87
C GLY A 739 20.28 -27.63 10.14
N GLU A 740 21.04 -28.04 9.14
CA GLU A 740 21.85 -27.18 8.29
C GLU A 740 21.76 -27.63 6.84
N ILE A 741 21.67 -26.66 5.93
CA ILE A 741 21.69 -26.87 4.48
C ILE A 741 22.86 -26.09 3.89
N ILE A 742 23.65 -26.74 3.05
CA ILE A 742 24.74 -26.13 2.29
C ILE A 742 24.52 -26.41 0.80
N LEU A 743 24.52 -25.37 -0.03
CA LEU A 743 24.55 -25.50 -1.49
C LEU A 743 25.93 -25.17 -2.05
N SER A 744 26.30 -25.86 -3.13
CA SER A 744 27.59 -25.67 -3.80
C SER A 744 27.70 -24.26 -4.39
N SER A 745 28.77 -23.54 -4.03
CA SER A 745 29.08 -22.21 -4.56
C SER A 745 29.39 -22.21 -6.06
N ASP A 746 29.92 -23.32 -6.60
CA ASP A 746 30.14 -23.49 -8.04
C ASP A 746 28.82 -23.65 -8.79
N MET A 747 27.90 -24.44 -8.24
CA MET A 747 26.53 -24.57 -8.75
C MET A 747 25.82 -23.22 -8.71
N TRP A 748 25.90 -22.54 -7.56
CA TRP A 748 25.27 -21.25 -7.34
C TRP A 748 25.72 -20.21 -8.38
N LYS A 749 27.02 -20.14 -8.69
CA LYS A 749 27.59 -19.26 -9.73
C LYS A 749 27.18 -19.66 -11.14
N THR A 750 27.16 -20.96 -11.43
CA THR A 750 26.93 -21.49 -12.78
C THR A 750 25.48 -21.29 -13.24
N TYR A 751 24.53 -21.37 -12.30
CA TYR A 751 23.10 -21.23 -12.59
C TYR A 751 22.51 -19.91 -12.05
N ALA A 752 23.38 -18.93 -11.76
CA ALA A 752 23.01 -17.58 -11.41
C ALA A 752 22.52 -16.81 -12.66
N TYR A 753 21.26 -16.36 -12.62
CA TYR A 753 20.67 -15.29 -13.44
C TYR A 753 20.58 -15.50 -14.96
N SER A 754 19.42 -16.01 -15.41
CA SER A 754 18.92 -15.90 -16.79
C SER A 754 17.58 -15.17 -16.91
N GLY A 755 17.34 -14.14 -16.08
CA GLY A 755 16.21 -13.21 -16.26
C GLY A 755 14.80 -13.79 -16.14
N GLN A 756 14.63 -14.95 -15.49
CA GLN A 756 13.31 -15.55 -15.20
C GLN A 756 12.94 -15.37 -13.71
N THR A 757 11.65 -15.50 -13.38
CA THR A 757 11.13 -15.50 -12.00
C THR A 757 11.84 -16.57 -11.15
N TYR A 758 12.25 -16.23 -9.92
CA TYR A 758 13.09 -17.04 -9.02
C TYR A 758 12.64 -18.50 -8.82
N SER A 759 11.34 -18.77 -8.94
CA SER A 759 10.65 -20.05 -8.73
C SER A 759 10.94 -21.17 -9.75
N ARG A 760 11.92 -21.03 -10.65
CA ARG A 760 12.26 -22.04 -11.67
C ARG A 760 13.76 -22.22 -11.94
N THR A 761 14.62 -21.82 -11.01
CA THR A 761 16.07 -22.01 -11.16
C THR A 761 16.53 -23.37 -10.65
N LYS A 762 17.67 -23.86 -11.14
CA LYS A 762 18.29 -25.09 -10.61
C LYS A 762 18.62 -24.93 -9.12
N ASN A 763 19.10 -23.75 -8.70
CA ASN A 763 19.35 -23.41 -7.29
C ASN A 763 18.07 -23.57 -6.43
N TYR A 764 16.93 -23.10 -6.93
CA TYR A 764 15.64 -23.23 -6.26
C TYR A 764 15.25 -24.70 -6.07
N TYR A 765 15.31 -25.51 -7.12
CA TYR A 765 14.94 -26.92 -7.03
C TYR A 765 15.91 -27.74 -6.18
N THR A 766 17.22 -27.46 -6.23
CA THR A 766 18.16 -28.09 -5.31
C THR A 766 17.85 -27.71 -3.87
N LEU A 767 17.58 -26.43 -3.57
CA LEU A 767 17.18 -26.06 -2.21
C LEU A 767 15.86 -26.71 -1.79
N LEU A 768 14.88 -26.78 -2.69
CA LEU A 768 13.59 -27.42 -2.41
C LEU A 768 13.78 -28.88 -2.02
N HIS A 769 14.67 -29.60 -2.73
CA HIS A 769 15.10 -30.96 -2.43
C HIS A 769 15.78 -31.07 -1.05
N GLU A 770 16.77 -30.22 -0.77
CA GLU A 770 17.48 -30.21 0.52
C GLU A 770 16.53 -29.94 1.71
N ILE A 771 15.54 -29.06 1.54
CA ILE A 771 14.50 -28.85 2.56
C ILE A 771 13.67 -30.13 2.78
N GLY A 772 13.43 -30.94 1.74
CA GLY A 772 12.80 -32.26 1.90
C GLY A 772 13.56 -33.17 2.87
N HIS A 773 14.88 -33.14 2.86
CA HIS A 773 15.71 -33.84 3.85
C HIS A 773 15.62 -33.22 5.25
N ILE A 774 15.55 -31.89 5.37
CA ILE A 774 15.27 -31.21 6.66
C ILE A 774 13.90 -31.61 7.21
N LEU A 775 12.92 -31.91 6.36
CA LEU A 775 11.58 -32.35 6.76
C LEU A 775 11.52 -33.83 7.18
N GLY A 776 12.57 -34.61 6.90
CA GLY A 776 12.68 -36.01 7.35
C GLY A 776 12.75 -37.05 6.25
N ILE A 777 12.59 -36.66 4.98
CA ILE A 777 12.67 -37.59 3.84
C ILE A 777 14.12 -38.09 3.74
N GLY A 778 14.34 -39.40 3.76
CA GLY A 778 15.68 -40.00 3.79
C GLY A 778 16.36 -39.91 5.16
N SER A 779 16.45 -38.71 5.72
CA SER A 779 17.12 -38.45 7.01
C SER A 779 16.46 -39.18 8.19
N MET A 780 15.14 -39.38 8.16
CA MET A 780 14.40 -40.11 9.21
C MET A 780 14.05 -41.54 8.83
N TRP A 781 14.57 -42.09 7.72
CA TRP A 781 14.29 -43.48 7.31
C TRP A 781 14.98 -44.54 8.17
N ARG A 782 15.68 -44.13 9.23
CA ARG A 782 16.20 -45.02 10.29
C ARG A 782 15.15 -45.34 11.35
N LEU A 783 13.97 -44.72 11.29
CA LEU A 783 12.83 -45.05 12.15
C LEU A 783 12.32 -46.47 11.89
N ASN A 784 11.76 -47.07 12.93
CA ASN A 784 11.14 -48.38 12.85
C ASN A 784 10.03 -48.40 11.79
N GLY A 785 10.13 -49.33 10.85
CA GLY A 785 9.15 -49.50 9.77
C GLY A 785 9.23 -48.47 8.64
N ALA A 786 10.17 -47.51 8.67
CA ALA A 786 10.32 -46.54 7.58
C ALA A 786 11.01 -47.15 6.35
N MET A 787 12.01 -48.01 6.57
CA MET A 787 12.77 -48.68 5.53
C MET A 787 12.64 -50.21 5.72
N LEU A 788 12.12 -50.87 4.70
CA LEU A 788 11.90 -52.32 4.65
C LEU A 788 12.99 -52.94 3.77
N TYR A 789 13.54 -54.07 4.20
CA TYR A 789 14.51 -54.83 3.42
C TYR A 789 13.88 -56.13 2.95
N ASP A 790 13.97 -56.41 1.65
CA ASP A 790 13.53 -57.68 1.07
C ASP A 790 14.74 -58.58 0.80
N GLU A 791 14.80 -59.75 1.47
CA GLU A 791 15.93 -60.67 1.36
C GLU A 791 16.06 -61.32 -0.03
N LEU A 792 14.95 -61.47 -0.76
CA LEU A 792 14.93 -62.14 -2.06
C LEU A 792 15.55 -61.26 -3.15
N SER A 793 15.15 -59.99 -3.20
CA SER A 793 15.71 -59.01 -4.13
C SER A 793 17.00 -58.36 -3.64
N GLN A 794 17.28 -58.43 -2.33
CA GLN A 794 18.34 -57.68 -1.66
C GLN A 794 18.17 -56.16 -1.79
N SER A 795 16.93 -55.68 -1.92
CA SER A 795 16.62 -54.26 -2.11
C SER A 795 15.83 -53.66 -0.95
N PHE A 796 15.90 -52.34 -0.84
CA PHE A 796 15.17 -51.56 0.15
C PHE A 796 13.90 -50.93 -0.43
N PHE A 797 12.87 -50.84 0.41
CA PHE A 797 11.57 -50.28 0.06
C PHE A 797 11.07 -49.37 1.18
N TYR A 798 10.33 -48.32 0.81
CA TYR A 798 9.73 -47.42 1.78
C TYR A 798 8.51 -48.08 2.45
N GLY A 799 8.41 -47.99 3.78
CA GLY A 799 7.36 -48.65 4.55
C GLY A 799 6.14 -47.79 4.90
N GLY A 800 6.17 -46.48 4.62
CA GLY A 800 5.08 -45.55 4.93
C GLY A 800 3.82 -45.78 4.07
N SER A 801 2.65 -45.71 4.69
CA SER A 801 1.39 -46.08 4.03
C SER A 801 0.90 -45.05 3.00
N ASN A 802 1.07 -43.76 3.27
CA ASN A 802 0.60 -42.67 2.41
C ASN A 802 1.49 -42.53 1.18
N GLY A 803 2.82 -42.56 1.35
CA GLY A 803 3.77 -42.54 0.23
C GLY A 803 3.54 -43.70 -0.74
N ASN A 804 3.40 -44.92 -0.20
CA ASN A 804 3.13 -46.12 -1.00
C ASN A 804 1.76 -46.08 -1.69
N ARG A 805 0.72 -45.51 -1.05
CA ARG A 805 -0.59 -45.31 -1.69
C ARG A 805 -0.48 -44.45 -2.94
N GLU A 806 0.18 -43.29 -2.82
CA GLU A 806 0.31 -42.37 -3.96
C GLU A 806 1.24 -42.92 -5.05
N TYR A 807 2.28 -43.67 -4.66
CA TYR A 807 3.12 -44.41 -5.60
C TYR A 807 2.32 -45.46 -6.38
N LYS A 808 1.47 -46.26 -5.71
CA LYS A 808 0.59 -47.23 -6.38
C LYS A 808 -0.38 -46.55 -7.35
N ASN A 809 -0.91 -45.39 -6.99
CA ASN A 809 -1.81 -44.63 -7.87
C ASN A 809 -1.12 -44.14 -9.15
N LEU A 810 0.21 -44.01 -9.15
CA LEU A 810 0.97 -43.60 -10.32
C LEU A 810 1.13 -44.76 -11.34
N PHE A 811 1.18 -46.01 -10.86
CA PHE A 811 1.36 -47.21 -11.69
C PHE A 811 0.11 -48.09 -11.73
N THR A 812 -1.00 -47.58 -12.27
CA THR A 812 -2.29 -48.30 -12.27
C THR A 812 -2.30 -49.63 -13.05
N ASN A 813 -1.36 -49.82 -13.97
CA ASN A 813 -1.23 -51.02 -14.81
C ASN A 813 -0.25 -52.07 -14.26
N ILE A 814 0.43 -51.79 -13.15
CA ILE A 814 1.42 -52.67 -12.52
C ILE A 814 1.01 -52.85 -11.06
N ASP A 815 0.91 -54.09 -10.56
CA ASP A 815 0.52 -54.34 -9.17
C ASP A 815 1.71 -54.12 -8.21
N VAL A 816 2.15 -52.87 -8.13
CA VAL A 816 3.19 -52.43 -7.20
C VAL A 816 2.62 -52.27 -5.79
N LEU A 817 3.46 -52.53 -4.78
CA LEU A 817 3.12 -52.48 -3.36
C LEU A 817 3.92 -51.42 -2.60
N TYR A 818 5.24 -51.36 -2.81
CA TYR A 818 6.13 -50.47 -2.06
C TYR A 818 6.98 -49.63 -2.98
N MET A 819 7.13 -48.34 -2.68
CA MET A 819 8.04 -47.46 -3.39
C MET A 819 9.49 -47.93 -3.16
N PRO A 820 10.26 -48.23 -4.22
CA PRO A 820 11.65 -48.64 -4.09
C PRO A 820 12.54 -47.50 -3.59
N ILE A 821 13.52 -47.85 -2.76
CA ILE A 821 14.56 -46.94 -2.26
C ILE A 821 15.83 -47.18 -3.07
N GLU A 822 16.52 -46.11 -3.41
CA GLU A 822 17.77 -46.15 -4.17
C GLU A 822 18.87 -46.86 -3.38
N ASP A 823 19.44 -47.94 -3.92
CA ASP A 823 20.50 -48.74 -3.32
C ASP A 823 21.75 -48.91 -4.21
N ASP A 824 21.66 -48.63 -5.51
CA ASP A 824 22.78 -48.70 -6.48
C ASP A 824 23.65 -47.43 -6.52
N GLY A 825 23.14 -46.31 -6.02
CA GLY A 825 23.83 -45.02 -5.96
C GLY A 825 25.06 -44.98 -5.06
N GLY A 826 25.92 -43.96 -5.26
CA GLY A 826 27.11 -43.73 -4.43
C GLY A 826 26.82 -43.17 -3.02
N PRO A 827 27.87 -42.92 -2.22
CA PRO A 827 27.75 -42.26 -0.91
C PRO A 827 27.04 -40.91 -1.04
N GLY A 828 25.98 -40.72 -0.26
CA GLY A 828 25.13 -39.53 -0.31
C GLY A 828 23.85 -39.71 -1.12
N THR A 829 23.69 -40.79 -1.88
CA THR A 829 22.48 -41.09 -2.65
C THR A 829 21.77 -42.35 -2.16
N SER A 830 22.53 -43.42 -1.92
CA SER A 830 21.99 -44.71 -1.47
C SER A 830 21.31 -44.63 -0.09
N ASN A 831 20.16 -45.29 0.05
CA ASN A 831 19.33 -45.46 1.25
C ASN A 831 18.74 -44.17 1.86
N VAL A 832 18.74 -43.07 1.11
CA VAL A 832 18.20 -41.78 1.54
C VAL A 832 17.32 -41.08 0.48
N HIS A 833 17.14 -41.70 -0.70
CA HIS A 833 16.26 -41.22 -1.77
C HIS A 833 15.35 -42.33 -2.28
N PRO A 834 14.17 -41.98 -2.84
CA PRO A 834 13.42 -42.89 -3.70
C PRO A 834 14.26 -43.28 -4.93
N GLU A 835 14.01 -44.49 -5.42
CA GLU A 835 14.60 -45.01 -6.64
C GLU A 835 14.21 -44.13 -7.84
N LYS A 836 15.20 -43.74 -8.64
CA LYS A 836 14.98 -42.88 -9.81
C LYS A 836 14.61 -43.69 -11.05
N GLY A 837 15.13 -44.90 -11.19
CA GLY A 837 15.08 -45.69 -12.42
C GLY A 837 16.42 -45.66 -13.16
N GLU A 838 16.40 -45.93 -14.47
CA GLU A 838 17.65 -46.04 -15.23
C GLU A 838 18.33 -44.66 -15.41
N HIS A 839 19.50 -44.48 -14.79
CA HIS A 839 20.30 -43.26 -14.93
C HIS A 839 21.76 -43.61 -15.24
N GLY A 840 22.11 -43.60 -16.53
CA GLY A 840 23.46 -43.88 -17.01
C GLY A 840 23.99 -45.24 -16.53
N HIS A 841 25.18 -45.24 -15.90
CA HIS A 841 25.79 -46.45 -15.34
C HIS A 841 25.68 -46.53 -13.81
N VAL A 842 24.92 -45.62 -13.18
CA VAL A 842 24.93 -45.40 -11.72
C VAL A 842 23.62 -45.77 -11.03
N SER A 843 22.49 -45.75 -11.72
CA SER A 843 21.25 -46.37 -11.24
C SER A 843 20.56 -47.15 -12.36
N LYS A 844 19.83 -48.21 -11.98
CA LYS A 844 19.19 -49.16 -12.89
C LYS A 844 17.73 -49.32 -12.49
N ASN A 845 16.85 -49.63 -13.44
CA ASN A 845 15.47 -49.95 -13.11
C ASN A 845 15.31 -51.47 -12.88
N ASN A 846 15.70 -51.98 -11.72
CA ASN A 846 15.78 -53.44 -11.47
C ASN A 846 15.26 -53.90 -10.09
N ARG A 847 14.44 -53.10 -9.40
CA ARG A 847 13.95 -53.43 -8.05
C ARG A 847 12.71 -54.30 -8.16
N TYR A 848 12.81 -55.55 -7.74
CA TYR A 848 11.71 -56.52 -7.81
C TYR A 848 11.18 -56.82 -6.42
N TYR A 849 9.86 -56.77 -6.24
CA TYR A 849 9.21 -57.28 -5.03
C TYR A 849 8.14 -58.28 -5.44
N ASN A 850 8.18 -59.48 -4.85
CA ASN A 850 7.35 -60.62 -5.26
C ASN A 850 7.38 -60.92 -6.77
N GLY A 851 8.55 -60.73 -7.41
CA GLY A 851 8.74 -60.96 -8.84
C GLY A 851 8.17 -59.89 -9.78
N ILE A 852 7.62 -58.79 -9.23
CA ILE A 852 7.10 -57.65 -9.99
C ILE A 852 8.11 -56.51 -9.95
N LEU A 853 8.47 -55.96 -11.11
CA LEU A 853 9.30 -54.76 -11.21
C LEU A 853 8.57 -53.57 -10.59
N HIS A 854 9.21 -52.91 -9.63
CA HIS A 854 8.77 -51.66 -9.04
C HIS A 854 9.60 -50.54 -9.69
N PRO A 855 9.02 -49.76 -10.62
CA PRO A 855 9.79 -48.79 -11.37
C PRO A 855 10.19 -47.57 -10.53
N GLY A 856 11.35 -46.98 -10.83
CA GLY A 856 11.73 -45.70 -10.26
C GLY A 856 10.85 -44.53 -10.72
N ILE A 857 10.91 -43.42 -9.99
CA ILE A 857 10.10 -42.20 -10.22
C ILE A 857 10.95 -41.08 -10.84
N GLU A 858 11.30 -41.24 -12.12
CA GLU A 858 12.18 -40.31 -12.82
C GLU A 858 11.70 -38.85 -12.76
N ASN A 859 12.62 -37.89 -12.63
CA ASN A 859 12.37 -36.45 -12.57
C ASN A 859 11.54 -35.96 -11.37
N GLU A 860 11.24 -36.80 -10.37
CA GLU A 860 10.60 -36.36 -9.12
C GLU A 860 11.60 -35.63 -8.21
N ILE A 861 11.12 -34.61 -7.47
CA ILE A 861 11.98 -33.70 -6.69
C ILE A 861 12.90 -34.39 -5.70
N MET A 862 12.50 -35.50 -5.08
CA MET A 862 13.28 -36.20 -4.05
C MET A 862 14.18 -37.30 -4.61
N THR A 863 14.25 -37.51 -5.92
CA THR A 863 15.24 -38.44 -6.49
C THR A 863 16.66 -37.86 -6.40
N GLY A 864 17.66 -38.73 -6.23
CA GLY A 864 19.04 -38.31 -5.91
C GLY A 864 19.85 -37.66 -7.04
N TRP A 865 19.25 -37.44 -8.23
CA TRP A 865 19.96 -36.87 -9.38
C TRP A 865 19.13 -35.89 -10.18
N LEU A 866 19.73 -34.75 -10.53
CA LEU A 866 19.22 -33.79 -11.50
C LEU A 866 19.69 -34.14 -12.91
N ASP A 867 18.76 -34.34 -13.84
CA ASP A 867 19.13 -34.57 -15.24
C ASP A 867 19.72 -33.31 -15.88
N ASN A 868 20.71 -33.51 -16.75
CA ASN A 868 21.48 -32.42 -17.37
C ASN A 868 20.80 -31.79 -18.60
N ASN A 869 19.55 -32.14 -18.89
CA ASN A 869 18.89 -31.70 -20.12
C ASN A 869 18.23 -30.32 -19.94
N THR A 870 18.93 -29.30 -20.44
CA THR A 870 18.44 -27.98 -20.90
C THR A 870 17.48 -27.23 -19.97
N GLY A 871 18.01 -26.43 -19.04
CA GLY A 871 17.50 -25.10 -18.59
C GLY A 871 16.05 -24.89 -18.14
N ASN A 872 15.17 -25.89 -18.23
CA ASN A 872 13.72 -25.80 -18.08
C ASN A 872 13.13 -27.02 -17.35
N THR A 873 13.97 -27.87 -16.74
CA THR A 873 13.53 -29.07 -16.01
C THR A 873 12.69 -28.66 -14.81
N ILE A 874 11.40 -29.00 -14.85
CA ILE A 874 10.48 -28.85 -13.72
C ILE A 874 10.56 -30.15 -12.91
N LEU A 875 10.98 -30.05 -11.65
CA LEU A 875 10.94 -31.17 -10.72
C LEU A 875 9.70 -31.02 -9.84
N PRO A 876 8.67 -31.85 -10.01
CA PRO A 876 7.42 -31.70 -9.30
C PRO A 876 7.56 -32.13 -7.85
N LEU A 877 7.01 -31.33 -6.93
CA LEU A 877 6.69 -31.74 -5.58
C LEU A 877 5.41 -32.57 -5.63
N SER A 878 5.57 -33.87 -5.93
CA SER A 878 4.48 -34.76 -6.28
C SER A 878 3.64 -35.20 -5.08
N ARG A 879 2.47 -35.79 -5.35
CA ARG A 879 1.64 -36.43 -4.31
C ARG A 879 2.39 -37.53 -3.55
N ILE A 880 3.39 -38.18 -4.16
CA ILE A 880 4.21 -39.22 -3.52
C ILE A 880 5.04 -38.58 -2.40
N THR A 881 5.79 -37.52 -2.71
CA THR A 881 6.60 -36.80 -1.72
C THR A 881 5.74 -36.23 -0.59
N ILE A 882 4.55 -35.70 -0.92
CA ILE A 882 3.57 -35.25 0.08
C ILE A 882 3.10 -36.43 0.96
N GLY A 883 2.90 -37.61 0.38
CA GLY A 883 2.60 -38.84 1.12
C GLY A 883 3.71 -39.24 2.10
N VAL A 884 4.97 -39.13 1.70
CA VAL A 884 6.12 -39.47 2.56
C VAL A 884 6.19 -38.55 3.77
N ILE A 885 6.00 -37.23 3.62
CA ILE A 885 5.97 -36.34 4.79
C ILE A 885 4.70 -36.51 5.62
N HIS A 886 3.56 -36.87 5.01
CA HIS A 886 2.36 -37.19 5.78
C HIS A 886 2.59 -38.42 6.68
N ASP A 887 3.29 -39.45 6.18
CA ASP A 887 3.69 -40.59 7.00
C ASP A 887 4.65 -40.19 8.14
N MET A 888 5.46 -39.14 7.97
CA MET A 888 6.29 -38.56 9.05
C MET A 888 5.47 -37.79 10.10
N GLY A 889 4.14 -37.69 9.92
CA GLY A 889 3.19 -37.14 10.88
C GLY A 889 2.67 -35.75 10.54
N TYR A 890 3.21 -35.07 9.52
CA TYR A 890 2.79 -33.71 9.14
C TYR A 890 1.36 -33.71 8.62
N ASP A 891 0.60 -32.66 8.96
CA ASP A 891 -0.68 -32.39 8.30
C ASP A 891 -0.40 -31.77 6.92
N VAL A 892 -1.04 -32.29 5.87
CA VAL A 892 -0.76 -31.89 4.49
C VAL A 892 -2.01 -31.62 3.66
N ASP A 893 -1.87 -30.76 2.64
CA ASP A 893 -2.88 -30.51 1.61
C ASP A 893 -2.43 -31.09 0.26
N TYR A 894 -2.97 -32.27 -0.07
CA TYR A 894 -2.70 -32.95 -1.34
C TYR A 894 -3.22 -32.20 -2.58
N THR A 895 -4.09 -31.19 -2.44
CA THR A 895 -4.55 -30.39 -3.58
C THR A 895 -3.49 -29.40 -4.09
N LYS A 896 -2.40 -29.24 -3.32
CA LYS A 896 -1.25 -28.36 -3.61
C LYS A 896 -0.06 -29.12 -4.22
N ALA A 897 -0.26 -30.39 -4.55
CA ALA A 897 0.72 -31.20 -5.25
C ALA A 897 0.95 -30.69 -6.66
N ASP A 898 2.20 -30.73 -7.12
CA ASP A 898 2.47 -30.55 -8.54
C ASP A 898 2.00 -31.78 -9.32
N ILE A 899 1.55 -31.53 -10.55
CA ILE A 899 1.19 -32.60 -11.47
C ILE A 899 2.47 -33.36 -11.85
N PHE A 900 2.46 -34.67 -11.66
CA PHE A 900 3.58 -35.55 -12.00
C PHE A 900 3.06 -36.72 -12.85
N TYR A 901 3.77 -36.99 -13.95
CA TYR A 901 3.49 -38.08 -14.87
C TYR A 901 4.76 -38.90 -15.05
N ILE A 902 4.58 -40.20 -15.31
CA ILE A 902 5.64 -41.10 -15.77
C ILE A 902 5.35 -41.40 -17.23
N ASP A 903 6.39 -41.38 -18.05
CA ASP A 903 6.33 -41.66 -19.49
C ASP A 903 6.10 -43.15 -19.81
#